data_AF-A0A1T5AHH5-F1
#
_entry.id   AF-A0A1T5AHH5-F1
#
_cell.length_a   1.000
_cell.length_b   1.000
_cell.length_c   1.000
_cell.angle_alpha   90.00
_cell.angle_beta   90.00
_cell.angle_gamma   90.00
#
_symmetry.space_group_name_H-M   'P 1'
#
loop_
_entity.id
_entity.type
_entity.pdbx_description
1 polymer ?
#
loop_
_entity_poly.entity_id
_entity_poly.type
_entity_poly.pdbx_seq_one_letter_code
_entity_poly.pdbx_strand_id
1 'polypeptide(L)'
;MKVFLSHSSSDKDHYVRVVSKKMERDRIIYDEYTFEEGVKSIEEIDRGLNSSDLFVVFLSENSLNSHWVKYELFKANTLLTESSKLERIFPIIIDNRIKHDDKRIPDWLRENNLKVVISPNKAVQLIHQRLIEMSFSKHPKLAEKNRIFVGRNDVIEEFEMRINDFRKKVPAFIIASGLPTIGRKKVIYHSWIKTDTIKYSYIPPIINLDSHESIEDFVFKLCDLGLTERRKIEISISTPLEVKVGIAAKLLYELRDEHQRVFINDNGCIITHSRELVGWFKDLYEKVSEIGYMVIGIASKYRVYEAYQYDYENIMFSHIEELSKSERERLFYRYLQLEDLELLSQDVDFFVGLLKGYPEQTMYASQLIKQLGVAEAKRKSHLIVDYNTDRVVEIIKEYSEDSHALGILALLSEFGTIGYETFFEVVGNDNANYRYLEEFYAKGICVNIGTNKEYIRLNDIIHDYLIRMSLKLPNEYSLAITKSLDAFIHDYNQDEYIIDLTEYQYMIKRALLENKVENIARLLAPSHYLKTMKELYDIRKNYKDVIILADRVLTNESFIDNHIKQEIRYYLCLALARKNDDRFHQEVRKISGAEHDFLYGFYYRLSGKTDKAIERYEEALSKRKKFARAQRDLVQVYLSIDDFETAYNLAKENYKNDKKSNPFHIHAYFTSLLRNSRVEDKSIELNKLLSELNKNQHNNAEEFYLRCKSQYLAYCENDEKQSIDLINEALVKYPNNHWVLMDKFYICVKFKKINELKKIHNDFVKNYTNNLASNNNTLTKMKIIIASLEGNNDVIPSLISELNYYPERVLEKLRTRYEIN
;
A
#
# COMPACT_ATOMS: atom_id res chain seq x y z
N MET A 1 10.89 -24.04 -23.31
CA MET A 1 12.16 -24.10 -24.05
C MET A 1 13.03 -25.15 -23.40
N LYS A 2 13.66 -26.04 -24.18
CA LYS A 2 14.51 -27.14 -23.71
C LYS A 2 15.97 -26.98 -24.16
N VAL A 3 16.89 -27.48 -23.33
CA VAL A 3 18.34 -27.42 -23.55
C VAL A 3 18.92 -28.81 -23.65
N PHE A 4 19.59 -29.14 -24.74
CA PHE A 4 20.35 -30.37 -24.87
C PHE A 4 21.78 -30.18 -24.35
N LEU A 5 22.23 -31.05 -23.43
CA LEU A 5 23.57 -30.98 -22.82
C LEU A 5 24.51 -32.03 -23.42
N SER A 6 25.27 -31.66 -24.46
CA SER A 6 26.24 -32.55 -25.13
C SER A 6 27.60 -32.52 -24.43
N HIS A 7 28.11 -33.70 -24.06
CA HIS A 7 29.32 -33.85 -23.26
C HIS A 7 29.94 -35.26 -23.34
N SER A 8 31.19 -35.39 -22.89
CA SER A 8 31.81 -36.71 -22.67
C SER A 8 31.39 -37.30 -21.33
N SER A 9 31.24 -38.62 -21.25
CA SER A 9 30.96 -39.32 -19.99
C SER A 9 32.03 -39.05 -18.92
N SER A 10 33.29 -38.81 -19.31
CA SER A 10 34.38 -38.45 -18.40
C SER A 10 34.21 -37.08 -17.74
N ASP A 11 33.38 -36.21 -18.31
CA ASP A 11 33.18 -34.84 -17.84
C ASP A 11 31.90 -34.67 -16.99
N LYS A 12 31.14 -35.76 -16.81
CA LYS A 12 29.91 -35.79 -16.03
C LYS A 12 30.12 -35.40 -14.58
N ASP A 13 30.97 -36.13 -13.89
CA ASP A 13 31.05 -36.07 -12.43
C ASP A 13 31.51 -34.70 -11.92
N HIS A 14 32.48 -34.10 -12.61
CA HIS A 14 33.12 -32.87 -12.15
C HIS A 14 32.46 -31.59 -12.68
N TYR A 15 31.72 -31.66 -13.79
CA TYR A 15 31.17 -30.47 -14.44
C TYR A 15 29.68 -30.61 -14.79
N VAL A 16 29.32 -31.51 -15.71
CA VAL A 16 27.99 -31.51 -16.34
C VAL A 16 26.88 -31.92 -15.37
N ARG A 17 27.16 -32.84 -14.43
CA ARG A 17 26.19 -33.18 -13.38
C ARG A 17 25.91 -31.98 -12.46
N VAL A 18 26.90 -31.14 -12.18
CA VAL A 18 26.71 -29.91 -11.39
C VAL A 18 25.82 -28.91 -12.14
N VAL A 19 26.06 -28.73 -13.44
CA VAL A 19 25.21 -27.90 -14.32
C VAL A 19 23.78 -28.42 -14.33
N SER A 20 23.59 -29.71 -14.61
CA SER A 20 22.26 -30.32 -14.72
C SER A 20 21.44 -30.24 -13.43
N LYS A 21 22.09 -30.37 -12.26
CA LYS A 21 21.42 -30.25 -10.95
C LYS A 21 20.95 -28.84 -10.63
N LYS A 22 21.60 -27.82 -11.18
CA LYS A 22 21.25 -26.40 -10.99
C LYS A 22 20.25 -25.88 -12.03
N MET A 23 19.96 -26.67 -13.06
CA MET A 23 18.94 -26.38 -14.06
C MET A 23 17.63 -27.13 -13.73
N GLU A 24 16.50 -26.60 -14.20
CA GLU A 24 15.20 -27.27 -14.06
C GLU A 24 15.16 -28.56 -14.91
N ARG A 25 14.90 -29.72 -14.29
CA ARG A 25 14.92 -31.04 -14.95
C ARG A 25 14.05 -31.10 -16.21
N ASP A 26 12.86 -30.51 -16.18
CA ASP A 26 11.93 -30.50 -17.31
C ASP A 26 12.41 -29.66 -18.51
N ARG A 27 13.42 -28.81 -18.30
CA ARG A 27 14.00 -27.94 -19.32
C ARG A 27 15.31 -28.45 -19.90
N ILE A 28 15.82 -29.60 -19.45
CA ILE A 28 17.07 -30.16 -19.95
C ILE A 28 16.86 -31.54 -20.54
N ILE A 29 17.58 -31.83 -21.62
CA ILE A 29 17.80 -33.17 -22.14
C ILE A 29 19.21 -33.56 -21.70
N TYR A 30 19.25 -34.52 -20.79
CA TYR A 30 20.46 -35.07 -20.18
C TYR A 30 20.26 -36.58 -20.03
N ASP A 31 21.27 -37.35 -20.42
CA ASP A 31 21.16 -38.80 -20.58
C ASP A 31 20.80 -39.52 -19.27
N GLU A 32 21.32 -39.09 -18.10
CA GLU A 32 20.94 -39.70 -16.81
C GLU A 32 19.50 -39.39 -16.37
N TYR A 33 18.83 -38.40 -16.97
CA TYR A 33 17.48 -37.95 -16.55
C TYR A 33 16.38 -38.27 -17.55
N THR A 34 16.69 -38.30 -18.85
CA THR A 34 15.67 -38.27 -19.91
C THR A 34 15.67 -39.47 -20.85
N PHE A 35 16.74 -40.26 -20.88
CA PHE A 35 16.81 -41.41 -21.79
C PHE A 35 16.09 -42.60 -21.18
N GLU A 36 15.24 -43.26 -21.96
CA GLU A 36 14.48 -44.42 -21.52
C GLU A 36 15.37 -45.68 -21.44
N GLU A 37 15.22 -46.44 -20.35
CA GLU A 37 15.93 -47.70 -20.17
C GLU A 37 15.52 -48.71 -21.26
N GLY A 38 16.51 -49.27 -21.97
CA GLY A 38 16.29 -50.28 -23.01
C GLY A 38 16.09 -49.75 -24.44
N VAL A 39 16.10 -48.43 -24.66
CA VAL A 39 16.06 -47.82 -26.01
C VAL A 39 17.48 -47.55 -26.54
N LYS A 40 17.67 -47.58 -27.87
CA LYS A 40 18.98 -47.27 -28.49
C LYS A 40 19.34 -45.81 -28.25
N SER A 41 20.54 -45.55 -27.74
CA SER A 41 21.01 -44.18 -27.42
C SER A 41 20.93 -43.21 -28.61
N ILE A 42 21.14 -43.68 -29.84
CA ILE A 42 21.03 -42.84 -31.04
C ILE A 42 19.60 -42.34 -31.28
N GLU A 43 18.59 -43.17 -31.00
CA GLU A 43 17.18 -42.80 -31.15
C GLU A 43 16.76 -41.78 -30.08
N GLU A 44 17.28 -41.92 -28.86
CA GLU A 44 17.06 -40.98 -27.76
C GLU A 44 17.78 -39.64 -27.98
N ILE A 45 19.01 -39.65 -28.48
CA ILE A 45 19.74 -38.43 -28.90
C ILE A 45 18.94 -37.69 -29.97
N ASP A 46 18.46 -38.42 -30.98
CA ASP A 46 17.71 -37.87 -32.09
C ASP A 46 16.38 -37.26 -31.62
N ARG A 47 15.65 -37.95 -30.74
CA ARG A 47 14.41 -37.45 -30.12
C ARG A 47 14.68 -36.22 -29.25
N GLY A 48 15.72 -36.29 -28.43
CA GLY A 48 16.16 -35.23 -27.53
C GLY A 48 16.50 -33.94 -28.28
N LEU A 49 17.34 -34.04 -29.31
CA LEU A 49 17.75 -32.90 -30.14
C LEU A 49 16.56 -32.28 -30.88
N ASN A 50 15.67 -33.09 -31.46
CA ASN A 50 14.46 -32.58 -32.14
C ASN A 50 13.50 -31.84 -31.20
N SER A 51 13.55 -32.11 -29.89
CA SER A 51 12.71 -31.45 -28.89
C SER A 51 13.37 -30.25 -28.20
N SER A 52 14.60 -29.92 -28.58
CA SER A 52 15.44 -28.89 -27.92
C SER A 52 15.50 -27.60 -28.72
N ASP A 53 15.47 -26.46 -28.04
CA ASP A 53 15.63 -25.14 -28.67
C ASP A 53 17.11 -24.70 -28.67
N LEU A 54 17.85 -25.06 -27.62
CA LEU A 54 19.24 -24.70 -27.40
C LEU A 54 20.11 -25.96 -27.27
N PHE A 55 21.17 -26.04 -28.06
CA PHE A 55 22.17 -27.11 -27.94
C PHE A 55 23.42 -26.55 -27.26
N VAL A 56 23.78 -27.08 -26.10
CA VAL A 56 24.98 -26.70 -25.36
C VAL A 56 26.01 -27.82 -25.50
N VAL A 57 27.19 -27.48 -26.01
CA VAL A 57 28.30 -28.44 -26.13
C VAL A 57 29.43 -28.04 -25.20
N PHE A 58 29.80 -28.95 -24.31
CA PHE A 58 30.92 -28.78 -23.38
C PHE A 58 32.19 -29.34 -24.03
N LEU A 59 33.11 -28.45 -24.41
CA LEU A 59 34.35 -28.76 -25.11
C LEU A 59 35.47 -29.04 -24.10
N SER A 60 36.01 -30.24 -24.16
CA SER A 60 37.14 -30.75 -23.37
C SER A 60 38.01 -31.63 -24.25
N GLU A 61 39.18 -32.03 -23.74
CA GLU A 61 40.01 -33.03 -24.42
C GLU A 61 39.24 -34.33 -24.69
N ASN A 62 38.36 -34.74 -23.78
CA ASN A 62 37.59 -35.98 -23.91
C ASN A 62 36.41 -35.81 -24.89
N SER A 63 35.70 -34.69 -24.83
CA SER A 63 34.51 -34.48 -25.66
C SER A 63 34.86 -34.26 -27.13
N LEU A 64 35.98 -33.59 -27.42
CA LEU A 64 36.50 -33.43 -28.79
C LEU A 64 36.95 -34.75 -29.43
N ASN A 65 37.25 -35.78 -28.64
CA ASN A 65 37.63 -37.11 -29.12
C ASN A 65 36.44 -38.09 -29.13
N SER A 66 35.34 -37.78 -28.45
CA SER A 66 34.14 -38.64 -28.34
C SER A 66 33.38 -38.76 -29.67
N HIS A 67 33.06 -40.00 -30.06
CA HIS A 67 32.25 -40.26 -31.26
C HIS A 67 30.81 -39.73 -31.10
N TRP A 68 30.21 -39.88 -29.92
CA TRP A 68 28.85 -39.43 -29.63
C TRP A 68 28.72 -37.91 -29.70
N VAL A 69 29.65 -37.17 -29.08
CA VAL A 69 29.65 -35.69 -29.10
C VAL A 69 29.82 -35.16 -30.52
N LYS A 70 30.66 -35.81 -31.34
CA LYS A 70 30.81 -35.45 -32.77
C LYS A 70 29.52 -35.67 -33.56
N TYR A 71 28.84 -36.80 -33.33
CA TYR A 71 27.55 -37.10 -33.95
C TYR A 71 26.47 -36.08 -33.53
N GLU A 72 26.35 -35.81 -32.22
CA GLU A 72 25.43 -34.82 -31.67
C GLU A 72 25.67 -33.42 -32.24
N LEU A 73 26.93 -32.98 -32.29
CA LEU A 73 27.32 -31.67 -32.82
C LEU A 73 27.03 -31.54 -34.32
N PHE A 74 27.33 -32.59 -35.11
CA PHE A 74 27.00 -32.63 -36.53
C PHE A 74 25.49 -32.50 -36.74
N LYS A 75 24.71 -33.31 -36.01
CA LYS A 75 23.25 -33.29 -36.13
C LYS A 75 22.64 -31.97 -35.66
N ALA A 76 23.15 -31.39 -34.57
CA ALA A 76 22.72 -30.08 -34.10
C ALA A 76 22.97 -29.00 -35.16
N ASN A 77 24.12 -29.04 -35.85
CA ASN A 77 24.42 -28.13 -36.95
C ASN A 77 23.43 -28.28 -38.11
N THR A 78 23.15 -29.51 -38.56
CA THR A 78 22.11 -29.80 -39.56
C THR A 78 20.74 -29.26 -39.15
N LEU A 79 20.35 -29.47 -37.88
CA LEU A 79 19.06 -28.98 -37.38
C LEU A 79 18.97 -27.45 -37.36
N LEU A 80 20.09 -26.76 -37.08
CA LEU A 80 20.21 -25.31 -37.09
C LEU A 80 20.15 -24.74 -38.52
N THR A 81 20.91 -25.30 -39.46
CA THR A 81 21.09 -24.72 -40.81
C THR A 81 20.02 -25.17 -41.81
N GLU A 82 19.56 -26.41 -41.76
CA GLU A 82 18.70 -26.99 -42.80
C GLU A 82 17.22 -27.08 -42.40
N SER A 83 16.91 -27.20 -41.11
CA SER A 83 15.54 -27.48 -40.64
C SER A 83 14.91 -26.39 -39.77
N SER A 84 15.70 -25.43 -39.29
CA SER A 84 15.30 -24.40 -38.32
C SER A 84 14.58 -24.94 -37.05
N LYS A 85 14.76 -26.23 -36.73
CA LYS A 85 14.19 -26.87 -35.53
C LYS A 85 15.01 -26.56 -34.28
N LEU A 86 16.28 -26.25 -34.44
CA LEU A 86 17.17 -25.78 -33.38
C LEU A 86 17.44 -24.29 -33.60
N GLU A 87 17.36 -23.48 -32.55
CA GLU A 87 17.52 -22.02 -32.68
C GLU A 87 18.95 -21.55 -32.46
N ARG A 88 19.70 -22.24 -31.60
CA ARG A 88 21.07 -21.83 -31.25
C ARG A 88 21.93 -23.00 -30.80
N ILE A 89 23.20 -22.94 -31.18
CA ILE A 89 24.28 -23.77 -30.64
C ILE A 89 25.13 -22.88 -29.73
N PHE A 90 25.45 -23.36 -28.52
CA PHE A 90 26.24 -22.63 -27.53
C PHE A 90 27.42 -23.47 -27.05
N PRO A 91 28.63 -23.24 -27.61
CA PRO A 91 29.84 -23.93 -27.18
C PRO A 91 30.43 -23.32 -25.91
N ILE A 92 30.85 -24.17 -24.97
CA ILE A 92 31.54 -23.79 -23.73
C ILE A 92 32.80 -24.62 -23.59
N ILE A 93 33.98 -23.99 -23.54
CA ILE A 93 35.22 -24.70 -23.23
C ILE A 93 35.31 -24.91 -21.71
N ILE A 94 35.41 -26.15 -21.27
CA ILE A 94 35.47 -26.52 -19.85
C ILE A 94 36.86 -27.01 -19.41
N ASP A 95 37.81 -27.07 -20.33
CA ASP A 95 39.17 -27.58 -20.10
C ASP A 95 40.22 -26.53 -20.50
N ASN A 96 41.07 -26.14 -19.54
CA ASN A 96 42.14 -25.15 -19.74
C ASN A 96 43.18 -25.56 -20.80
N ARG A 97 43.24 -26.84 -21.15
CA ARG A 97 44.16 -27.35 -22.19
C ARG A 97 43.65 -27.06 -23.60
N ILE A 98 42.36 -26.78 -23.75
CA ILE A 98 41.74 -26.50 -25.04
C ILE A 98 41.73 -24.99 -25.28
N LYS A 99 42.27 -24.59 -26.43
CA LYS A 99 42.25 -23.20 -26.90
C LYS A 99 41.15 -22.99 -27.94
N HIS A 100 40.77 -21.73 -28.14
CA HIS A 100 39.75 -21.34 -29.12
C HIS A 100 40.10 -21.74 -30.58
N ASP A 101 41.40 -21.91 -30.88
CA ASP A 101 41.95 -22.26 -32.19
C ASP A 101 42.27 -23.76 -32.35
N ASP A 102 41.85 -24.62 -31.41
CA ASP A 102 42.05 -26.07 -31.52
C ASP A 102 41.44 -26.61 -32.82
N LYS A 103 42.25 -27.29 -33.63
CA LYS A 103 41.88 -27.79 -34.96
C LYS A 103 40.73 -28.79 -34.95
N ARG A 104 40.49 -29.47 -33.83
CA ARG A 104 39.40 -30.46 -33.67
C ARG A 104 38.03 -29.81 -33.53
N ILE A 105 37.98 -28.53 -33.15
CA ILE A 105 36.75 -27.74 -33.15
C ILE A 105 36.38 -27.42 -34.61
N PRO A 106 35.15 -27.59 -35.07
CA PRO A 106 34.77 -27.22 -36.44
C PRO A 106 34.94 -25.72 -36.72
N ASP A 107 35.29 -25.34 -37.95
CA ASP A 107 35.49 -23.93 -38.37
C ASP A 107 34.29 -23.04 -38.04
N TRP A 108 33.09 -23.49 -38.40
CA TRP A 108 31.83 -22.77 -38.14
C TRP A 108 31.56 -22.58 -36.64
N LEU A 109 32.08 -23.46 -35.77
CA LEU A 109 31.95 -23.30 -34.32
C LEU A 109 33.00 -22.33 -33.76
N ARG A 110 34.20 -22.28 -34.38
CA ARG A 110 35.27 -21.31 -34.06
C ARG A 110 34.94 -19.87 -34.42
N GLU A 111 33.95 -19.63 -35.28
CA GLU A 111 33.42 -18.28 -35.53
C GLU A 111 32.80 -17.64 -34.27
N ASN A 112 32.42 -18.46 -33.28
CA ASN A 112 31.96 -17.98 -31.98
C ASN A 112 33.13 -17.50 -31.11
N ASN A 113 32.86 -16.57 -30.20
CA ASN A 113 33.84 -16.14 -29.19
C ASN A 113 34.00 -17.21 -28.10
N LEU A 114 34.84 -18.21 -28.38
CA LEU A 114 35.11 -19.33 -27.47
C LEU A 114 36.01 -18.89 -26.32
N LYS A 115 35.49 -18.97 -25.10
CA LYS A 115 36.24 -18.71 -23.87
C LYS A 115 36.15 -19.90 -22.94
N VAL A 116 37.20 -20.07 -22.14
CA VAL A 116 37.24 -21.09 -21.09
C VAL A 116 36.33 -20.67 -19.93
N VAL A 117 35.52 -21.60 -19.45
CA VAL A 117 34.60 -21.43 -18.33
C VAL A 117 34.80 -22.62 -17.39
N ILE A 118 35.69 -22.46 -16.41
CA ILE A 118 36.04 -23.54 -15.47
C ILE A 118 34.93 -23.76 -14.45
N SER A 119 34.20 -22.70 -14.06
CA SER A 119 33.10 -22.82 -13.10
C SER A 119 31.82 -23.37 -13.76
N PRO A 120 31.27 -24.50 -13.27
CA PRO A 120 29.96 -24.98 -13.70
C PRO A 120 28.83 -23.97 -13.43
N ASN A 121 28.92 -23.20 -12.34
CA ASN A 121 27.87 -22.23 -12.00
C ASN A 121 27.89 -21.02 -12.95
N LYS A 122 29.07 -20.60 -13.40
CA LYS A 122 29.20 -19.60 -14.46
C LYS A 122 28.60 -20.12 -15.78
N ALA A 123 28.83 -21.38 -16.13
CA ALA A 123 28.19 -21.98 -17.30
C ALA A 123 26.65 -21.99 -17.18
N VAL A 124 26.11 -22.35 -16.02
CA VAL A 124 24.66 -22.27 -15.74
C VAL A 124 24.11 -20.86 -16.00
N GLN A 125 24.78 -19.82 -15.51
CA GLN A 125 24.36 -18.43 -15.75
C GLN A 125 24.38 -18.04 -17.23
N LEU A 126 25.43 -18.43 -17.96
CA LEU A 126 25.53 -18.16 -19.39
C LEU A 126 24.41 -18.88 -20.17
N ILE A 127 24.10 -20.13 -19.81
CA ILE A 127 23.00 -20.89 -20.43
C ILE A 127 21.66 -20.21 -20.14
N HIS A 128 21.40 -19.80 -18.89
CA HIS A 128 20.18 -19.05 -18.54
C HIS A 128 20.09 -17.73 -19.29
N GLN A 129 21.19 -17.00 -19.44
CA GLN A 129 21.22 -15.76 -20.21
C GLN A 129 20.80 -16.00 -21.67
N ARG A 130 21.30 -17.07 -22.30
CA ARG A 130 20.90 -17.45 -23.66
C ARG A 130 19.41 -17.82 -23.73
N LEU A 131 18.90 -18.56 -22.76
CA LEU A 131 17.47 -18.90 -22.67
C LEU A 131 16.58 -17.66 -22.50
N ILE A 132 17.00 -16.66 -21.72
CA ILE A 132 16.27 -15.41 -21.54
C ILE A 132 16.22 -14.62 -22.85
N GLU A 133 17.35 -14.52 -23.56
CA GLU A 133 17.41 -13.88 -24.88
C GLU A 133 16.41 -14.52 -25.85
N MET A 134 16.42 -15.85 -25.94
CA MET A 134 15.52 -16.58 -26.84
C MET A 134 14.05 -16.46 -26.39
N SER A 135 13.78 -16.51 -25.08
CA SER A 135 12.43 -16.32 -24.54
C SER A 135 11.88 -14.92 -24.83
N PHE A 136 12.73 -13.89 -24.80
CA PHE A 136 12.34 -12.52 -25.14
C PHE A 136 12.06 -12.36 -26.63
N SER A 137 12.82 -13.05 -27.49
CA SER A 137 12.53 -13.12 -28.92
C SER A 137 11.18 -13.78 -29.22
N LYS A 138 10.84 -14.89 -28.52
CA LYS A 138 9.55 -15.59 -28.68
C LYS A 138 8.37 -14.84 -28.06
N HIS A 139 8.61 -14.13 -26.96
CA HIS A 139 7.57 -13.45 -26.18
C HIS A 139 7.92 -11.97 -25.95
N PRO A 140 7.70 -11.09 -26.95
CA PRO A 140 8.05 -9.67 -26.85
C PRO A 140 7.42 -8.95 -25.66
N LYS A 141 6.17 -9.29 -25.28
CA LYS A 141 5.50 -8.72 -24.09
C LYS A 141 6.25 -9.02 -22.79
N LEU A 142 6.87 -10.19 -22.67
CA LEU A 142 7.69 -10.53 -21.50
C LEU A 142 8.97 -9.66 -21.46
N ALA A 143 9.57 -9.41 -22.62
CA ALA A 143 10.72 -8.52 -22.74
C ALA A 143 10.34 -7.07 -22.36
N GLU A 144 9.21 -6.58 -22.85
CA GLU A 144 8.69 -5.25 -22.51
C GLU A 144 8.42 -5.12 -21.02
N LYS A 145 7.68 -6.07 -20.41
CA LYS A 145 7.39 -6.07 -18.97
C LYS A 145 8.64 -5.90 -18.14
N ASN A 146 9.68 -6.67 -18.46
CA ASN A 146 10.93 -6.61 -17.73
C ASN A 146 11.61 -5.24 -17.93
N ARG A 147 11.57 -4.69 -19.15
CA ARG A 147 12.21 -3.40 -19.52
C ARG A 147 11.54 -2.17 -18.93
N ILE A 148 10.32 -2.27 -18.40
CA ILE A 148 9.64 -1.14 -17.77
C ILE A 148 10.48 -0.62 -16.60
N PHE A 149 10.90 0.64 -16.76
CA PHE A 149 11.55 1.48 -15.77
C PHE A 149 11.18 2.92 -16.12
N VAL A 150 10.67 3.69 -15.15
CA VAL A 150 10.17 5.05 -15.39
C VAL A 150 10.55 5.95 -14.22
N GLY A 151 11.02 7.16 -14.54
CA GLY A 151 11.40 8.16 -13.55
C GLY A 151 12.79 7.95 -12.96
N ARG A 152 13.10 8.72 -11.93
CA ARG A 152 14.40 8.79 -11.25
C ARG A 152 15.52 9.15 -12.21
N ASN A 153 15.19 9.99 -13.19
CA ASN A 153 16.13 10.41 -14.22
C ASN A 153 17.35 11.06 -13.59
N ASP A 154 17.17 11.88 -12.55
CA ASP A 154 18.25 12.54 -11.83
C ASP A 154 19.25 11.53 -11.23
N VAL A 155 18.76 10.44 -10.61
CA VAL A 155 19.61 9.38 -10.05
C VAL A 155 20.34 8.61 -11.15
N ILE A 156 19.68 8.35 -12.28
CA ILE A 156 20.28 7.68 -13.43
C ILE A 156 21.31 8.57 -14.11
N GLU A 157 21.04 9.88 -14.21
CA GLU A 157 21.94 10.86 -14.78
C GLU A 157 23.18 11.04 -13.91
N GLU A 158 23.02 11.11 -12.57
CA GLU A 158 24.14 11.10 -11.63
C GLU A 158 25.02 9.85 -11.82
N PHE A 159 24.41 8.69 -12.01
CA PHE A 159 25.13 7.46 -12.32
C PHE A 159 25.92 7.56 -13.62
N GLU A 160 25.28 8.00 -14.70
CA GLU A 160 25.93 8.16 -16.01
C GLU A 160 27.09 9.14 -15.94
N MET A 161 26.90 10.29 -15.31
CA MET A 161 27.96 11.28 -15.10
C MET A 161 29.11 10.68 -14.30
N ARG A 162 28.82 9.92 -13.23
CA ARG A 162 29.85 9.30 -12.38
C ARG A 162 30.65 8.24 -13.12
N ILE A 163 30.02 7.42 -13.95
CA ILE A 163 30.69 6.35 -14.71
C ILE A 163 31.46 6.92 -15.90
N ASN A 164 30.97 8.00 -16.53
CA ASN A 164 31.61 8.63 -17.68
C ASN A 164 32.68 9.68 -17.30
N ASP A 165 32.86 10.00 -16.01
CA ASP A 165 33.95 10.87 -15.55
C ASP A 165 35.27 10.08 -15.47
N PHE A 166 36.02 10.09 -16.58
CA PHE A 166 37.33 9.44 -16.70
C PHE A 166 38.42 10.01 -15.77
N ARG A 167 38.17 11.14 -15.07
CA ARG A 167 39.09 11.67 -14.06
C ARG A 167 38.93 10.97 -12.72
N LYS A 168 37.80 10.29 -12.50
CA LYS A 168 37.53 9.50 -11.31
C LYS A 168 37.72 8.02 -11.63
N LYS A 169 38.16 7.26 -10.63
CA LYS A 169 38.24 5.80 -10.74
C LYS A 169 36.86 5.18 -10.92
N VAL A 170 36.77 4.03 -11.58
CA VAL A 170 35.50 3.29 -11.73
C VAL A 170 35.10 2.72 -10.38
N PRO A 171 33.86 2.95 -9.90
CA PRO A 171 33.44 2.47 -8.60
C PRO A 171 33.40 0.94 -8.55
N ALA A 172 33.93 0.37 -7.46
CA ALA A 172 33.89 -1.06 -7.19
C ALA A 172 32.49 -1.50 -6.70
N PHE A 173 31.86 -0.61 -5.93
CA PHE A 173 30.59 -0.82 -5.26
C PHE A 173 29.60 0.28 -5.67
N ILE A 174 28.36 -0.11 -5.92
CA ILE A 174 27.24 0.81 -6.12
C ILE A 174 26.20 0.49 -5.07
N ILE A 175 25.84 1.48 -4.25
CA ILE A 175 24.96 1.32 -3.12
C ILE A 175 23.70 2.15 -3.34
N ALA A 176 22.55 1.48 -3.33
CA ALA A 176 21.24 2.11 -3.34
C ALA A 176 20.52 1.86 -2.00
N SER A 177 20.27 2.93 -1.25
CA SER A 177 19.51 2.89 0.01
C SER A 177 18.06 3.32 -0.18
N GLY A 178 17.18 3.05 0.80
CA GLY A 178 15.77 3.41 0.76
C GLY A 178 14.84 2.28 1.20
N LEU A 179 13.54 2.59 1.27
CA LEU A 179 12.53 1.69 1.82
C LEU A 179 12.45 0.34 1.06
N PRO A 180 11.99 -0.74 1.72
CA PRO A 180 11.71 -2.01 1.05
C PRO A 180 10.83 -1.80 -0.19
N THR A 181 11.15 -2.48 -1.30
CA THR A 181 10.39 -2.46 -2.56
C THR A 181 10.29 -1.12 -3.30
N ILE A 182 11.01 -0.09 -2.84
CA ILE A 182 11.11 1.18 -3.55
C ILE A 182 11.83 1.02 -4.91
N GLY A 183 12.53 -0.09 -5.13
CA GLY A 183 13.18 -0.41 -6.41
C GLY A 183 14.69 -0.22 -6.44
N ARG A 184 15.36 -0.20 -5.27
CA ARG A 184 16.84 -0.08 -5.11
C ARG A 184 17.63 -0.91 -6.12
N LYS A 185 17.41 -2.23 -6.15
CA LYS A 185 18.07 -3.15 -7.11
C LYS A 185 17.75 -2.83 -8.56
N LYS A 186 16.50 -2.45 -8.85
CA LYS A 186 16.06 -2.14 -10.22
C LYS A 186 16.75 -0.89 -10.75
N VAL A 187 16.97 0.12 -9.90
CA VAL A 187 17.76 1.31 -10.24
C VAL A 187 19.19 0.90 -10.61
N ILE A 188 19.91 0.20 -9.72
CA ILE A 188 21.29 -0.24 -10.01
C ILE A 188 21.35 -1.08 -11.29
N TYR A 189 20.43 -2.04 -11.44
CA TYR A 189 20.36 -2.90 -12.62
C TYR A 189 20.11 -2.11 -13.91
N HIS A 190 19.18 -1.16 -13.87
CA HIS A 190 18.88 -0.30 -15.01
C HIS A 190 20.06 0.62 -15.35
N SER A 191 20.73 1.19 -14.35
CA SER A 191 21.96 1.96 -14.50
C SER A 191 23.05 1.17 -15.23
N TRP A 192 23.30 -0.08 -14.82
CA TRP A 192 24.26 -0.95 -15.52
C TRP A 192 23.87 -1.28 -16.96
N ILE A 193 22.58 -1.38 -17.27
CA ILE A 193 22.13 -1.58 -18.66
C ILE A 193 22.37 -0.30 -19.46
N LYS A 194 22.03 0.86 -18.90
CA LYS A 194 22.08 2.15 -19.59
C LYS A 194 23.52 2.56 -19.93
N THR A 195 24.48 2.21 -19.07
CA THR A 195 25.93 2.40 -19.31
C THR A 195 26.59 1.23 -20.04
N ASP A 196 25.83 0.38 -20.74
CA ASP A 196 26.29 -0.79 -21.50
C ASP A 196 27.22 -1.74 -20.72
N THR A 197 27.10 -1.74 -19.40
CA THR A 197 27.94 -2.50 -18.47
C THR A 197 27.49 -3.95 -18.38
N ILE A 198 26.18 -4.20 -18.53
CA ILE A 198 25.59 -5.53 -18.63
C ILE A 198 24.56 -5.57 -19.76
N LYS A 199 24.28 -6.78 -20.27
CA LYS A 199 23.13 -7.01 -21.13
C LYS A 199 21.86 -7.13 -20.31
N TYR A 200 20.75 -6.75 -20.92
CA TYR A 200 19.40 -6.91 -20.36
C TYR A 200 19.03 -8.37 -19.99
N SER A 201 19.70 -9.35 -20.60
CA SER A 201 19.51 -10.79 -20.31
C SER A 201 20.32 -11.28 -19.12
N TYR A 202 21.28 -10.49 -18.62
CA TYR A 202 22.13 -10.88 -17.49
C TYR A 202 21.34 -10.79 -16.19
N ILE A 203 21.41 -11.84 -15.36
CA ILE A 203 20.81 -11.89 -14.03
C ILE A 203 21.95 -12.03 -13.01
N PRO A 204 22.30 -10.95 -12.29
CA PRO A 204 23.32 -11.03 -11.25
C PRO A 204 22.80 -11.92 -10.10
N PRO A 205 23.62 -12.85 -9.57
CA PRO A 205 23.31 -13.60 -8.37
C PRO A 205 23.19 -12.67 -7.17
N ILE A 206 22.38 -13.07 -6.20
CA ILE A 206 22.05 -12.27 -5.02
C ILE A 206 22.52 -13.01 -3.77
N ILE A 207 23.22 -12.30 -2.89
CA ILE A 207 23.46 -12.72 -1.51
C ILE A 207 22.65 -11.81 -0.57
N ASN A 208 22.19 -12.36 0.54
CA ASN A 208 21.52 -11.60 1.60
C ASN A 208 22.48 -11.50 2.77
N LEU A 209 22.61 -10.31 3.37
CA LEU A 209 23.38 -10.10 4.59
C LEU A 209 22.52 -9.38 5.63
N ASP A 210 22.50 -9.87 6.87
CA ASP A 210 21.80 -9.23 8.00
C ASP A 210 22.74 -8.71 9.10
N SER A 211 22.20 -7.93 10.03
CA SER A 211 22.98 -7.24 11.07
C SER A 211 23.76 -8.15 12.03
N HIS A 212 23.49 -9.46 12.06
CA HIS A 212 24.19 -10.43 12.90
C HIS A 212 25.31 -11.15 12.16
N GLU A 213 25.53 -10.81 10.89
CA GLU A 213 26.53 -11.45 10.04
C GLU A 213 27.75 -10.55 9.84
N SER A 214 28.89 -11.18 9.56
CA SER A 214 30.19 -10.50 9.44
C SER A 214 30.90 -10.86 8.12
N ILE A 215 32.17 -10.46 8.00
CA ILE A 215 32.96 -10.70 6.78
C ILE A 215 33.08 -12.18 6.41
N GLU A 216 33.05 -13.08 7.38
CA GLU A 216 33.07 -14.52 7.19
C GLU A 216 31.85 -14.99 6.37
N ASP A 217 30.65 -14.55 6.76
CA ASP A 217 29.41 -14.86 6.05
C ASP A 217 29.43 -14.28 4.64
N PHE A 218 29.94 -13.05 4.47
CA PHE A 218 30.13 -12.44 3.16
C PHE A 218 31.03 -13.31 2.26
N VAL A 219 32.17 -13.76 2.78
CA VAL A 219 33.10 -14.63 2.05
C VAL A 219 32.45 -15.98 1.73
N PHE A 220 31.86 -16.66 2.71
CA PHE A 220 31.22 -17.95 2.50
C PHE A 220 30.09 -17.89 1.48
N LYS A 221 29.24 -16.86 1.55
CA LYS A 221 28.13 -16.66 0.61
C LYS A 221 28.65 -16.36 -0.80
N LEU A 222 29.67 -15.52 -0.96
CA LEU A 222 30.29 -15.28 -2.27
C LEU A 222 30.86 -16.57 -2.87
N CYS A 223 31.46 -17.42 -2.05
CA CYS A 223 32.04 -18.67 -2.52
C CYS A 223 31.00 -19.75 -2.82
N ASP A 224 29.88 -19.76 -2.09
CA ASP A 224 28.75 -20.66 -2.36
C ASP A 224 28.10 -20.38 -3.73
N LEU A 225 28.15 -19.12 -4.20
CA LEU A 225 27.77 -18.78 -5.58
C LEU A 225 28.62 -19.57 -6.61
N GLY A 226 29.84 -19.96 -6.23
CA GLY A 226 30.76 -20.78 -7.00
C GLY A 226 31.05 -20.24 -8.39
N LEU A 227 31.11 -18.91 -8.55
CA LEU A 227 31.31 -18.24 -9.83
C LEU A 227 32.77 -18.25 -10.30
N THR A 228 33.69 -18.47 -9.37
CA THR A 228 35.13 -18.56 -9.59
C THR A 228 35.59 -20.01 -9.39
N GLU A 229 36.89 -20.26 -9.56
CA GLU A 229 37.47 -21.59 -9.40
C GLU A 229 37.23 -22.15 -7.99
N ARG A 230 36.75 -23.39 -7.89
CA ARG A 230 36.46 -24.03 -6.59
C ARG A 230 37.74 -24.19 -5.78
N ARG A 231 37.82 -23.50 -4.64
CA ARG A 231 38.90 -23.64 -3.67
C ARG A 231 38.32 -23.80 -2.28
N LYS A 232 39.00 -24.58 -1.44
CA LYS A 232 38.67 -24.68 -0.03
C LYS A 232 39.13 -23.40 0.66
N ILE A 233 38.18 -22.60 1.14
CA ILE A 233 38.50 -21.41 1.93
C ILE A 233 38.51 -21.84 3.39
N GLU A 234 39.69 -21.78 4.00
CA GLU A 234 39.87 -22.08 5.41
C GLU A 234 39.88 -20.77 6.19
N ILE A 235 38.67 -20.28 6.52
CA ILE A 235 38.49 -19.20 7.48
C ILE A 235 37.99 -19.83 8.78
N SER A 236 38.70 -19.54 9.86
CA SER A 236 38.32 -19.92 11.23
C SER A 236 38.07 -18.68 12.09
N ILE A 237 37.47 -18.88 13.26
CA ILE A 237 37.34 -17.84 14.30
C ILE A 237 38.72 -17.25 14.65
N SER A 238 39.78 -18.06 14.65
CA SER A 238 41.16 -17.61 14.94
C SER A 238 41.86 -16.89 13.79
N THR A 239 41.26 -16.83 12.61
CA THR A 239 41.86 -16.15 11.45
C THR A 239 41.83 -14.63 11.67
N PRO A 240 42.97 -13.90 11.52
CA PRO A 240 42.98 -12.44 11.70
C PRO A 240 42.09 -11.70 10.69
N LEU A 241 41.50 -10.59 11.12
CA LEU A 241 40.59 -9.79 10.28
C LEU A 241 41.23 -9.35 8.97
N GLU A 242 42.48 -8.87 9.01
CA GLU A 242 43.21 -8.43 7.81
C GLU A 242 43.34 -9.55 6.74
N VAL A 243 43.52 -10.79 7.20
CA VAL A 243 43.59 -11.99 6.33
C VAL A 243 42.22 -12.25 5.71
N LYS A 244 41.13 -12.18 6.50
CA LYS A 244 39.75 -12.30 6.00
C LYS A 244 39.43 -11.24 4.95
N VAL A 245 39.81 -10.00 5.19
CA VAL A 245 39.69 -8.87 4.24
C VAL A 245 40.50 -9.16 2.97
N GLY A 246 41.72 -9.71 3.10
CA GLY A 246 42.53 -10.12 1.95
C GLY A 246 41.87 -11.21 1.10
N ILE A 247 41.22 -12.19 1.73
CA ILE A 247 40.46 -13.24 1.04
C ILE A 247 39.26 -12.63 0.30
N ALA A 248 38.49 -11.78 0.97
CA ALA A 248 37.37 -11.07 0.36
C ALA A 248 37.80 -10.24 -0.85
N ALA A 249 38.89 -9.46 -0.74
CA ALA A 249 39.44 -8.68 -1.84
C ALA A 249 39.84 -9.58 -3.03
N LYS A 250 40.53 -10.69 -2.76
CA LYS A 250 40.90 -11.66 -3.80
C LYS A 250 39.68 -12.20 -4.55
N LEU A 251 38.60 -12.52 -3.83
CA LEU A 251 37.35 -12.99 -4.46
C LEU A 251 36.73 -11.92 -5.37
N LEU A 252 36.77 -10.64 -4.98
CA LEU A 252 36.28 -9.55 -5.83
C LEU A 252 37.12 -9.39 -7.12
N TYR A 253 38.45 -9.53 -7.01
CA TYR A 253 39.33 -9.56 -8.19
C TYR A 253 39.04 -10.74 -9.11
N GLU A 254 38.83 -11.93 -8.55
CA GLU A 254 38.44 -13.11 -9.35
C GLU A 254 37.08 -12.91 -10.04
N LEU A 255 36.10 -12.30 -9.37
CA LEU A 255 34.81 -11.94 -9.99
C LEU A 255 35.00 -10.94 -11.14
N ARG A 256 35.85 -9.93 -10.99
CA ARG A 256 36.20 -9.00 -12.07
C ARG A 256 36.78 -9.75 -13.28
N ASP A 257 37.76 -10.62 -13.05
CA ASP A 257 38.46 -11.34 -14.12
C ASP A 257 37.50 -12.29 -14.85
N GLU A 258 36.53 -12.85 -14.12
CA GLU A 258 35.44 -13.67 -14.69
C GLU A 258 34.29 -12.84 -15.30
N HIS A 259 34.40 -11.51 -15.29
CA HIS A 259 33.38 -10.53 -15.69
C HIS A 259 32.01 -10.75 -15.02
N GLN A 260 32.02 -11.14 -13.75
CA GLN A 260 30.85 -11.38 -12.94
C GLN A 260 30.52 -10.18 -12.06
N ARG A 261 29.23 -10.04 -11.75
CA ARG A 261 28.71 -9.02 -10.83
C ARG A 261 27.73 -9.66 -9.88
N VAL A 262 27.72 -9.24 -8.62
CA VAL A 262 26.88 -9.81 -7.57
C VAL A 262 26.05 -8.71 -6.92
N PHE A 263 24.79 -9.01 -6.61
CA PHE A 263 23.93 -8.17 -5.79
C PHE A 263 24.00 -8.59 -4.32
N ILE A 264 23.99 -7.61 -3.42
CA ILE A 264 23.86 -7.80 -1.99
C ILE A 264 22.55 -7.13 -1.55
N ASN A 265 21.66 -7.88 -0.91
CA ASN A 265 20.61 -7.28 -0.08
C ASN A 265 21.21 -7.08 1.31
N ASP A 266 21.50 -5.83 1.66
CA ASP A 266 22.12 -5.47 2.94
C ASP A 266 21.04 -5.01 3.93
N ASN A 267 20.85 -5.78 4.99
CA ASN A 267 19.89 -5.53 6.06
C ASN A 267 20.61 -5.16 7.37
N GLY A 268 21.61 -4.29 7.31
CA GLY A 268 22.33 -3.81 8.49
C GLY A 268 23.73 -4.39 8.69
N CYS A 269 24.24 -5.19 7.74
CA CYS A 269 25.54 -5.84 7.85
C CYS A 269 26.68 -4.92 7.39
N ILE A 270 26.48 -4.22 6.27
CA ILE A 270 27.48 -3.34 5.67
C ILE A 270 27.25 -1.89 6.10
N ILE A 271 25.99 -1.43 5.98
CA ILE A 271 25.56 -0.12 6.48
C ILE A 271 24.68 -0.35 7.69
N THR A 272 25.08 0.18 8.82
CA THR A 272 24.37 0.01 10.09
C THR A 272 23.18 0.95 10.21
N HIS A 273 22.33 0.73 11.22
CA HIS A 273 21.26 1.65 11.59
C HIS A 273 21.79 3.04 12.01
N SER A 274 23.08 3.16 12.37
CA SER A 274 23.74 4.43 12.71
C SER A 274 24.25 5.20 11.49
N ARG A 275 23.88 4.79 10.27
CA ARG A 275 24.31 5.40 9.00
C ARG A 275 25.81 5.27 8.71
N GLU A 276 26.49 4.36 9.38
CA GLU A 276 27.94 4.14 9.23
C GLU A 276 28.25 2.90 8.40
N LEU A 277 29.38 2.93 7.69
CA LEU A 277 29.98 1.71 7.13
C LEU A 277 30.73 0.96 8.23
N VAL A 278 30.53 -0.35 8.28
CA VAL A 278 31.27 -1.25 9.18
C VAL A 278 32.76 -1.31 8.83
N GLY A 279 33.61 -1.51 9.85
CA GLY A 279 35.07 -1.44 9.73
C GLY A 279 35.65 -2.39 8.66
N TRP A 280 35.25 -3.66 8.68
CA TRP A 280 35.78 -4.64 7.72
C TRP A 280 35.48 -4.29 6.25
N PHE A 281 34.38 -3.57 5.99
CA PHE A 281 34.02 -3.14 4.65
C PHE A 281 34.84 -1.92 4.21
N LYS A 282 35.18 -1.02 5.14
CA LYS A 282 36.14 0.06 4.91
C LYS A 282 37.52 -0.50 4.55
N ASP A 283 38.01 -1.47 5.32
CA ASP A 283 39.27 -2.15 5.04
C ASP A 283 39.25 -2.87 3.67
N LEU A 284 38.12 -3.50 3.33
CA LEU A 284 37.92 -4.16 2.04
C LEU A 284 37.97 -3.15 0.88
N TYR A 285 37.29 -2.01 1.04
CA TYR A 285 37.29 -0.92 0.07
C TYR A 285 38.72 -0.47 -0.26
N GLU A 286 39.57 -0.28 0.75
CA GLU A 286 40.97 0.13 0.55
C GLU A 286 41.73 -0.89 -0.29
N LYS A 287 41.59 -2.20 0.01
CA LYS A 287 42.24 -3.28 -0.73
C LYS A 287 41.77 -3.45 -2.17
N VAL A 288 40.58 -2.96 -2.52
CA VAL A 288 40.02 -3.05 -3.89
C VAL A 288 39.91 -1.69 -4.60
N SER A 289 40.61 -0.68 -4.09
CA SER A 289 40.59 0.68 -4.62
C SER A 289 41.12 0.82 -6.07
N GLU A 290 41.85 -0.18 -6.57
CA GLU A 290 42.36 -0.25 -7.95
C GLU A 290 41.66 -1.30 -8.81
N ILE A 291 40.49 -1.79 -8.39
CA ILE A 291 39.81 -2.89 -9.11
C ILE A 291 39.34 -2.48 -10.51
N GLY A 292 38.98 -1.21 -10.71
CA GLY A 292 38.61 -0.64 -12.00
C GLY A 292 37.36 -1.24 -12.63
N TYR A 293 36.48 -1.86 -11.83
CA TYR A 293 35.32 -2.61 -12.30
C TYR A 293 34.20 -2.61 -11.26
N MET A 294 32.97 -2.33 -11.69
CA MET A 294 31.78 -2.42 -10.86
C MET A 294 31.44 -3.89 -10.57
N VAL A 295 31.94 -4.44 -9.46
CA VAL A 295 31.74 -5.84 -9.08
C VAL A 295 30.42 -6.03 -8.32
N ILE A 296 30.10 -5.12 -7.40
CA ILE A 296 29.04 -5.34 -6.42
C ILE A 296 27.98 -4.23 -6.49
N GLY A 297 26.71 -4.63 -6.60
CA GLY A 297 25.57 -3.76 -6.33
C GLY A 297 24.99 -4.05 -4.95
N ILE A 298 24.80 -3.06 -4.10
CA ILE A 298 24.29 -3.20 -2.73
C ILE A 298 22.96 -2.48 -2.63
N ALA A 299 21.88 -3.22 -2.35
CA ALA A 299 20.60 -2.66 -1.97
C ALA A 299 20.50 -2.66 -0.44
N SER A 300 20.77 -1.51 0.18
CA SER A 300 20.87 -1.40 1.65
C SER A 300 19.60 -0.87 2.30
N LYS A 301 19.19 -1.47 3.42
CA LYS A 301 18.06 -1.00 4.24
C LYS A 301 18.33 0.41 4.77
N TYR A 302 19.58 0.70 5.13
CA TYR A 302 19.96 1.95 5.77
C TYR A 302 20.70 2.90 4.82
N ARG A 303 20.53 4.20 5.02
CA ARG A 303 21.22 5.27 4.30
C ARG A 303 22.51 5.66 5.02
N VAL A 304 23.61 5.89 4.30
CA VAL A 304 24.87 6.41 4.86
C VAL A 304 24.82 7.93 5.10
N TYR A 305 25.77 8.47 5.88
CA TYR A 305 26.01 9.92 5.91
C TYR A 305 26.51 10.44 4.55
N GLU A 306 26.10 11.66 4.22
CA GLU A 306 26.45 12.35 2.98
C GLU A 306 27.96 12.52 2.80
N ALA A 307 28.70 12.72 3.90
CA ALA A 307 30.16 12.84 3.90
C ALA A 307 30.87 11.65 3.22
N TYR A 308 30.30 10.45 3.31
CA TYR A 308 30.88 9.24 2.69
C TYR A 308 30.99 9.35 1.16
N GLN A 309 30.18 10.17 0.50
CA GLN A 309 30.29 10.41 -0.94
C GLN A 309 31.64 11.06 -1.32
N TYR A 310 32.25 11.82 -0.40
CA TYR A 310 33.53 12.46 -0.60
C TYR A 310 34.69 11.59 -0.10
N ASP A 311 34.49 10.87 1.01
CA ASP A 311 35.54 10.05 1.63
C ASP A 311 35.83 8.77 0.81
N TYR A 312 34.83 8.24 0.10
CA TYR A 312 34.92 6.96 -0.61
C TYR A 312 34.66 7.11 -2.10
N GLU A 313 35.57 7.75 -2.83
CA GLU A 313 35.41 8.02 -4.27
C GLU A 313 35.10 6.75 -5.09
N ASN A 314 35.62 5.58 -4.71
CA ASN A 314 35.37 4.29 -5.39
C ASN A 314 34.06 3.60 -5.00
N ILE A 315 33.20 4.26 -4.23
CA ILE A 315 31.83 3.81 -3.94
C ILE A 315 30.87 4.86 -4.47
N MET A 316 29.85 4.42 -5.20
CA MET A 316 28.74 5.29 -5.56
C MET A 316 27.58 5.06 -4.58
N PHE A 317 27.08 6.13 -3.95
CA PHE A 317 25.94 6.07 -3.03
C PHE A 317 24.76 6.83 -3.60
N SER A 318 23.59 6.19 -3.64
CA SER A 318 22.33 6.81 -4.04
C SER A 318 21.23 6.48 -3.05
N HIS A 319 20.43 7.47 -2.66
CA HIS A 319 19.21 7.25 -1.90
C HIS A 319 18.00 7.24 -2.83
N ILE A 320 17.19 6.18 -2.77
CA ILE A 320 16.05 6.00 -3.67
C ILE A 320 14.76 6.37 -2.95
N GLU A 321 14.16 7.47 -3.40
CA GLU A 321 12.90 7.98 -2.90
C GLU A 321 11.68 7.39 -3.63
N GLU A 322 10.51 7.72 -3.10
CA GLU A 322 9.22 7.44 -3.73
C GLU A 322 9.08 8.17 -5.06
N LEU A 323 8.44 7.53 -6.04
CA LEU A 323 8.17 8.18 -7.32
C LEU A 323 7.32 9.42 -7.07
N SER A 324 7.64 10.52 -7.76
CA SER A 324 6.80 11.72 -7.81
C SER A 324 5.45 11.43 -8.47
N LYS A 325 4.47 12.32 -8.31
CA LYS A 325 3.14 12.16 -8.93
C LYS A 325 3.21 11.95 -10.45
N SER A 326 4.05 12.74 -11.14
CA SER A 326 4.26 12.60 -12.59
C SER A 326 4.88 11.25 -12.97
N GLU A 327 5.84 10.76 -12.18
CA GLU A 327 6.45 9.45 -12.43
C GLU A 327 5.50 8.29 -12.14
N ARG A 328 4.68 8.38 -11.08
CA ARG A 328 3.60 7.42 -10.78
C ARG A 328 2.66 7.30 -11.97
N GLU A 329 2.22 8.44 -12.51
CA GLU A 329 1.34 8.51 -13.68
C GLU A 329 1.98 7.86 -14.91
N ARG A 330 3.21 8.25 -15.27
CA ARG A 330 3.92 7.68 -16.42
C ARG A 330 4.15 6.18 -16.26
N LEU A 331 4.53 5.71 -15.08
CA LEU A 331 4.72 4.29 -14.81
C LEU A 331 3.40 3.52 -14.93
N PHE A 332 2.32 4.09 -14.41
CA PHE A 332 0.99 3.50 -14.52
C PHE A 332 0.56 3.37 -15.97
N TYR A 333 0.74 4.41 -16.79
CA TYR A 333 0.49 4.33 -18.23
C TYR A 333 1.30 3.23 -18.92
N ARG A 334 2.60 3.06 -18.60
CA ARG A 334 3.41 1.97 -19.19
C ARG A 334 2.87 0.59 -18.83
N TYR A 335 2.36 0.40 -17.61
CA TYR A 335 1.72 -0.86 -17.25
C TYR A 335 0.34 -1.04 -17.89
N LEU A 336 -0.46 0.02 -18.05
CA LEU A 336 -1.71 -0.07 -18.80
C LEU A 336 -1.46 -0.47 -20.26
N GLN A 337 -0.45 0.12 -20.90
CA GLN A 337 -0.02 -0.25 -22.26
C GLN A 337 0.43 -1.72 -22.33
N LEU A 338 1.24 -2.17 -21.37
CA LEU A 338 1.69 -3.56 -21.31
C LEU A 338 0.53 -4.56 -21.22
N GLU A 339 -0.51 -4.20 -20.47
CA GLU A 339 -1.68 -5.03 -20.22
C GLU A 339 -2.80 -4.84 -21.26
N ASP A 340 -2.56 -4.03 -22.30
CA ASP A 340 -3.50 -3.63 -23.35
C ASP A 340 -4.82 -3.02 -22.79
N LEU A 341 -4.70 -2.19 -21.75
CA LEU A 341 -5.83 -1.55 -21.08
C LEU A 341 -6.00 -0.10 -21.52
N GLU A 342 -7.19 0.24 -22.00
CA GLU A 342 -7.59 1.62 -22.30
C GLU A 342 -8.54 2.15 -21.21
N LEU A 343 -8.12 3.22 -20.54
CA LEU A 343 -8.90 3.87 -19.47
C LEU A 343 -9.25 5.30 -19.87
N LEU A 344 -10.39 5.78 -19.39
CA LEU A 344 -10.73 7.21 -19.48
C LEU A 344 -9.82 8.02 -18.57
N SER A 345 -9.52 9.28 -18.92
CA SER A 345 -8.65 10.17 -18.12
C SER A 345 -9.10 10.26 -16.66
N GLN A 346 -10.41 10.38 -16.40
CA GLN A 346 -10.99 10.38 -15.05
C GLN A 346 -10.72 9.08 -14.25
N ASP A 347 -10.57 7.95 -14.93
CA ASP A 347 -10.27 6.68 -14.30
C ASP A 347 -8.77 6.59 -13.99
N VAL A 348 -7.92 7.08 -14.89
CA VAL A 348 -6.48 7.21 -14.64
C VAL A 348 -6.23 8.12 -13.44
N ASP A 349 -6.80 9.32 -13.43
CA ASP A 349 -6.65 10.28 -12.33
C ASP A 349 -7.09 9.68 -10.99
N PHE A 350 -8.18 8.91 -10.99
CA PHE A 350 -8.65 8.20 -9.81
C PHE A 350 -7.60 7.21 -9.29
N PHE A 351 -7.06 6.34 -10.16
CA PHE A 351 -6.10 5.32 -9.71
C PHE A 351 -4.74 5.92 -9.36
N VAL A 352 -4.23 6.87 -10.14
CA VAL A 352 -2.97 7.58 -9.86
C VAL A 352 -3.07 8.32 -8.52
N GLY A 353 -4.23 8.89 -8.18
CA GLY A 353 -4.48 9.52 -6.89
C GLY A 353 -4.41 8.56 -5.68
N LEU A 354 -4.49 7.25 -5.91
CA LEU A 354 -4.33 6.23 -4.85
C LEU A 354 -2.87 5.78 -4.68
N LEU A 355 -2.02 6.00 -5.69
CA LEU A 355 -0.64 5.53 -5.69
C LEU A 355 0.26 6.40 -4.82
N LYS A 356 1.13 5.76 -4.06
CA LYS A 356 2.01 6.37 -3.06
C LYS A 356 3.49 6.27 -3.41
N GLY A 357 3.80 6.08 -4.70
CA GLY A 357 5.16 6.18 -5.22
C GLY A 357 5.97 4.89 -5.23
N TYR A 358 5.36 3.76 -4.89
CA TYR A 358 6.00 2.45 -4.92
C TYR A 358 5.73 1.74 -6.26
N PRO A 359 6.77 1.35 -7.03
CA PRO A 359 6.59 0.75 -8.35
C PRO A 359 5.73 -0.52 -8.36
N GLU A 360 5.86 -1.38 -7.34
CA GLU A 360 5.07 -2.61 -7.22
C GLU A 360 3.58 -2.32 -7.02
N GLN A 361 3.22 -1.28 -6.28
CA GLN A 361 1.83 -0.86 -6.08
C GLN A 361 1.20 -0.43 -7.41
N THR A 362 1.95 0.28 -8.25
CA THR A 362 1.51 0.69 -9.59
C THR A 362 1.27 -0.52 -10.50
N MET A 363 2.18 -1.49 -10.48
CA MET A 363 2.00 -2.75 -11.22
C MET A 363 0.76 -3.51 -10.72
N TYR A 364 0.61 -3.65 -9.41
CA TYR A 364 -0.53 -4.32 -8.79
C TYR A 364 -1.86 -3.66 -9.18
N ALA A 365 -1.92 -2.32 -9.19
CA ALA A 365 -3.11 -1.59 -9.63
C ALA A 365 -3.52 -1.95 -11.08
N SER A 366 -2.56 -1.99 -12.01
CA SER A 366 -2.83 -2.36 -13.41
C SER A 366 -3.33 -3.81 -13.54
N GLN A 367 -2.76 -4.75 -12.78
CA GLN A 367 -3.15 -6.15 -12.78
C GLN A 367 -4.55 -6.34 -12.17
N LEU A 368 -4.87 -5.61 -11.11
CA LEU A 368 -6.19 -5.62 -10.49
C LEU A 368 -7.26 -5.11 -11.47
N ILE A 369 -6.96 -4.06 -12.23
CA ILE A 369 -7.84 -3.54 -13.29
C ILE A 369 -8.02 -4.57 -14.40
N LYS A 370 -6.94 -5.24 -14.84
CA LYS A 370 -7.02 -6.29 -15.84
C LYS A 370 -7.92 -7.44 -15.40
N GLN A 371 -7.79 -7.88 -14.15
CA GLN A 371 -8.52 -9.03 -13.62
C GLN A 371 -9.99 -8.75 -13.34
N LEU A 372 -10.31 -7.56 -12.80
CA LEU A 372 -11.65 -7.25 -12.30
C LEU A 372 -12.42 -6.28 -13.20
N GLY A 373 -11.74 -5.62 -14.13
CA GLY A 373 -12.25 -4.46 -14.86
C GLY A 373 -12.23 -3.18 -14.00
N VAL A 374 -12.30 -2.03 -14.68
CA VAL A 374 -12.20 -0.69 -14.05
C VAL A 374 -13.23 -0.50 -12.94
N ALA A 375 -14.49 -0.86 -13.18
CA ALA A 375 -15.59 -0.59 -12.25
C ALA A 375 -15.37 -1.28 -10.89
N GLU A 376 -15.02 -2.58 -10.92
CA GLU A 376 -14.80 -3.42 -9.74
C GLU A 376 -13.44 -3.16 -9.09
N ALA A 377 -12.38 -2.89 -9.87
CA ALA A 377 -11.10 -2.43 -9.32
C ALA A 377 -11.25 -1.11 -8.55
N LYS A 378 -12.11 -0.19 -9.02
CA LYS A 378 -12.49 1.01 -8.24
C LYS A 378 -13.26 0.68 -6.96
N ARG A 379 -13.98 -0.46 -6.89
CA ARG A 379 -14.61 -0.94 -5.65
C ARG A 379 -13.54 -1.43 -4.68
N LYS A 380 -12.71 -2.34 -5.16
CA LYS A 380 -11.61 -2.90 -4.38
C LYS A 380 -10.37 -1.99 -4.33
N SER A 381 -10.54 -0.68 -4.45
CA SER A 381 -9.44 0.28 -4.49
C SER A 381 -8.67 0.36 -3.16
N HIS A 382 -9.29 -0.05 -2.05
CA HIS A 382 -8.63 -0.20 -0.76
C HIS A 382 -7.45 -1.17 -0.84
N LEU A 383 -7.57 -2.26 -1.62
CA LEU A 383 -6.47 -3.21 -1.84
C LEU A 383 -5.24 -2.54 -2.46
N ILE A 384 -5.42 -1.52 -3.30
CA ILE A 384 -4.32 -0.77 -3.90
C ILE A 384 -3.64 0.11 -2.84
N VAL A 385 -4.45 0.81 -2.03
CA VAL A 385 -3.95 1.68 -0.96
C VAL A 385 -3.22 0.86 0.10
N ASP A 386 -3.76 -0.29 0.48
CA ASP A 386 -3.26 -1.13 1.56
C ASP A 386 -2.07 -2.02 1.16
N TYR A 387 -1.72 -2.07 -0.14
CA TYR A 387 -0.70 -2.97 -0.69
C TYR A 387 0.66 -2.90 0.03
N ASN A 388 1.05 -1.72 0.52
CA ASN A 388 2.32 -1.53 1.23
C ASN A 388 2.17 -1.36 2.75
N THR A 389 0.97 -1.49 3.30
CA THR A 389 0.72 -1.21 4.72
C THR A 389 1.54 -2.12 5.64
N ASP A 390 1.61 -3.42 5.35
CA ASP A 390 2.33 -4.41 6.18
C ASP A 390 3.80 -4.04 6.38
N ARG A 391 4.45 -3.50 5.34
CA ARG A 391 5.87 -3.09 5.36
C ARG A 391 6.09 -1.86 6.23
N VAL A 392 5.15 -0.93 6.21
CA VAL A 392 5.20 0.27 7.06
C VAL A 392 4.90 -0.08 8.51
N VAL A 393 3.95 -0.98 8.75
CA VAL A 393 3.66 -1.51 10.08
C VAL A 393 4.92 -2.10 10.72
N GLU A 394 5.68 -2.90 9.96
CA GLU A 394 6.93 -3.50 10.45
C GLU A 394 7.95 -2.45 10.88
N ILE A 395 8.15 -1.40 10.08
CA ILE A 395 9.10 -0.30 10.39
C ILE A 395 8.65 0.49 11.64
N ILE A 396 7.37 0.82 11.74
CA ILE A 396 6.85 1.62 12.86
C ILE A 396 6.74 0.79 14.16
N LYS A 397 6.54 -0.52 14.04
CA LYS A 397 6.51 -1.44 15.20
C LYS A 397 7.82 -1.44 15.97
N GLU A 398 8.96 -1.14 15.33
CA GLU A 398 10.26 -0.99 16.01
C GLU A 398 10.22 0.11 17.10
N TYR A 399 9.28 1.07 17.02
CA TYR A 399 9.12 2.18 17.97
C TYR A 399 7.93 2.03 18.91
N SER A 400 7.21 0.91 18.89
CA SER A 400 5.93 0.81 19.62
C SER A 400 6.05 0.97 21.14
N GLU A 401 7.23 0.68 21.70
CA GLU A 401 7.52 0.79 23.13
C GLU A 401 8.25 2.09 23.50
N ASP A 402 8.68 2.88 22.52
CA ASP A 402 9.41 4.13 22.72
C ASP A 402 8.45 5.32 22.60
N SER A 403 7.98 5.80 23.75
CA SER A 403 7.05 6.93 23.82
C SER A 403 7.63 8.23 23.27
N HIS A 404 8.95 8.41 23.34
CA HIS A 404 9.61 9.64 22.88
C HIS A 404 9.71 9.65 21.36
N ALA A 405 10.19 8.55 20.77
CA ALA A 405 10.20 8.39 19.31
C ALA A 405 8.80 8.51 18.70
N LEU A 406 7.78 7.90 19.33
CA LEU A 406 6.38 8.05 18.90
C LEU A 406 5.87 9.49 19.05
N GLY A 407 6.33 10.22 20.07
CA GLY A 407 6.05 11.64 20.24
C GLY A 407 6.59 12.49 19.09
N ILE A 408 7.85 12.25 18.69
CA ILE A 408 8.47 12.95 17.55
C ILE A 408 7.77 12.58 16.24
N LEU A 409 7.42 11.31 16.03
CA LEU A 409 6.66 10.88 14.84
C LEU A 409 5.26 11.50 14.81
N ALA A 410 4.61 11.67 15.96
CA ALA A 410 3.33 12.39 16.06
C ALA A 410 3.47 13.86 15.65
N LEU A 411 4.53 14.53 16.11
CA LEU A 411 4.85 15.91 15.72
C LEU A 411 5.05 16.02 14.19
N LEU A 412 5.93 15.18 13.63
CA LEU A 412 6.21 15.17 12.20
C LEU A 412 4.94 14.86 11.38
N SER A 413 4.08 13.97 11.89
CA SER A 413 2.80 13.65 11.25
C SER A 413 1.81 14.81 11.27
N GLU A 414 1.83 15.62 12.33
CA GLU A 414 0.93 16.78 12.48
C GLU A 414 1.32 17.94 11.55
N PHE A 415 2.62 18.20 11.37
CA PHE A 415 3.12 19.21 10.44
C PHE A 415 3.09 18.76 8.98
N GLY A 416 3.35 17.47 8.71
CA GLY A 416 3.57 16.92 7.38
C GLY A 416 4.93 17.28 6.79
N THR A 417 5.26 18.58 6.80
CA THR A 417 6.57 19.15 6.50
C THR A 417 6.92 20.16 7.58
N ILE A 418 8.14 20.11 8.13
CA ILE A 418 8.60 21.04 9.18
C ILE A 418 10.03 21.51 8.90
N GLY A 419 10.32 22.79 9.14
CA GLY A 419 11.68 23.31 9.08
C GLY A 419 12.55 22.76 10.22
N TYR A 420 13.86 22.63 10.00
CA TYR A 420 14.78 22.15 11.04
C TYR A 420 14.78 23.04 12.30
N GLU A 421 14.71 24.36 12.12
CA GLU A 421 14.65 25.33 13.22
C GLU A 421 13.41 25.11 14.09
N THR A 422 12.21 25.16 13.49
CA THR A 422 10.94 24.89 14.16
C THR A 422 10.91 23.50 14.81
N PHE A 423 11.48 22.48 14.16
CA PHE A 423 11.56 21.13 14.74
C PHE A 423 12.31 21.14 16.07
N PHE A 424 13.53 21.67 16.10
CA PHE A 424 14.36 21.69 17.31
C PHE A 424 13.92 22.70 18.36
N GLU A 425 13.19 23.75 17.98
CA GLU A 425 12.49 24.60 18.94
C GLU A 425 11.41 23.84 19.72
N VAL A 426 10.69 22.93 19.05
CA VAL A 426 9.59 22.18 19.65
C VAL A 426 10.09 20.97 20.46
N VAL A 427 10.97 20.14 19.88
CA VAL A 427 11.44 18.91 20.55
C VAL A 427 12.58 19.16 21.53
N GLY A 428 13.32 20.27 21.34
CA GLY A 428 14.53 20.58 22.08
C GLY A 428 15.81 20.24 21.31
N ASN A 429 16.78 21.15 21.36
CA ASN A 429 18.07 21.04 20.67
C ASN A 429 19.07 20.18 21.48
N ASP A 430 18.76 18.90 21.67
CA ASP A 430 19.62 17.95 22.39
C ASP A 430 20.09 16.78 21.51
N ASN A 431 21.18 16.14 21.93
CA ASN A 431 21.80 15.03 21.19
C ASN A 431 20.88 13.80 21.06
N ALA A 432 19.88 13.62 21.93
CA ALA A 432 18.96 12.48 21.83
C ALA A 432 17.96 12.69 20.68
N ASN A 433 17.42 13.89 20.54
CA ASN A 433 16.49 14.24 19.46
C ASN A 433 17.16 14.21 18.09
N TYR A 434 18.41 14.68 17.98
CA TYR A 434 19.19 14.48 16.75
C TYR A 434 19.33 12.99 16.42
N ARG A 435 19.62 12.14 17.41
CA ARG A 435 19.76 10.69 17.18
C ARG A 435 18.48 10.07 16.64
N TYR A 436 17.31 10.42 17.19
CA TYR A 436 16.03 9.94 16.66
C TYR A 436 15.80 10.40 15.22
N LEU A 437 16.05 11.68 14.94
CA LEU A 437 15.90 12.21 13.58
C LEU A 437 16.86 11.53 12.59
N GLU A 438 18.11 11.31 12.98
CA GLU A 438 19.10 10.56 12.21
C GLU A 438 18.68 9.12 11.97
N GLU A 439 18.09 8.46 12.97
CA GLU A 439 17.54 7.11 12.82
C GLU A 439 16.38 7.07 11.83
N PHE A 440 15.51 8.08 11.86
CA PHE A 440 14.42 8.22 10.89
C PHE A 440 14.94 8.43 9.47
N TYR A 441 16.00 9.22 9.28
CA TYR A 441 16.68 9.32 7.97
C TYR A 441 17.34 8.02 7.56
N ALA A 442 18.01 7.33 8.48
CA ALA A 442 18.67 6.06 8.23
C ALA A 442 17.68 5.04 7.65
N LYS A 443 16.48 4.95 8.22
CA LYS A 443 15.41 4.02 7.80
C LYS A 443 14.57 4.53 6.63
N GLY A 444 14.81 5.74 6.13
CA GLY A 444 13.99 6.36 5.07
C GLY A 444 12.57 6.73 5.51
N ILE A 445 12.36 6.90 6.82
CA ILE A 445 11.11 7.39 7.41
C ILE A 445 10.90 8.86 7.04
N CYS A 446 11.98 9.63 7.18
CA CYS A 446 12.03 11.03 6.80
C CYS A 446 12.88 11.22 5.54
N VAL A 447 12.56 12.28 4.80
CA VAL A 447 13.34 12.79 3.67
C VAL A 447 13.50 14.30 3.80
N ASN A 448 14.60 14.81 3.25
CA ASN A 448 14.86 16.25 3.19
C ASN A 448 14.27 16.84 1.91
N ILE A 449 13.58 17.97 2.02
CA ILE A 449 13.03 18.72 0.88
C ILE A 449 13.49 20.18 0.94
N GLY A 450 13.34 20.90 -0.17
CA GLY A 450 13.83 22.27 -0.33
C GLY A 450 15.19 22.33 -1.03
N THR A 451 15.48 23.46 -1.68
CA THR A 451 16.72 23.64 -2.46
C THR A 451 17.97 23.47 -1.59
N ASN A 452 17.86 23.86 -0.31
CA ASN A 452 18.93 23.78 0.67
C ASN A 452 18.72 22.63 1.66
N LYS A 453 17.75 21.73 1.41
CA LYS A 453 17.38 20.61 2.31
C LYS A 453 16.95 21.10 3.70
N GLU A 454 16.32 22.26 3.75
CA GLU A 454 15.95 22.98 4.96
C GLU A 454 14.70 22.43 5.67
N TYR A 455 13.99 21.50 5.03
CA TYR A 455 12.74 20.93 5.54
C TYR A 455 12.80 19.41 5.70
N ILE A 456 12.19 18.93 6.78
CA ILE A 456 11.95 17.54 7.13
C ILE A 456 10.54 17.15 6.66
N ARG A 457 10.42 16.07 5.89
CA ARG A 457 9.14 15.52 5.44
C ARG A 457 9.07 14.02 5.71
N LEU A 458 7.92 13.52 6.16
CA LEU A 458 7.67 12.08 6.25
C LEU A 458 7.45 11.46 4.86
N ASN A 459 7.87 10.21 4.67
CA ASN A 459 7.44 9.44 3.51
C ASN A 459 5.91 9.36 3.42
N ASP A 460 5.32 9.48 2.23
CA ASP A 460 3.86 9.59 2.04
C ASP A 460 3.08 8.42 2.70
N ILE A 461 3.56 7.18 2.58
CA ILE A 461 2.87 6.01 3.16
C ILE A 461 2.96 6.01 4.68
N ILE A 462 4.11 6.42 5.20
CA ILE A 462 4.34 6.48 6.65
C ILE A 462 3.47 7.59 7.26
N HIS A 463 3.42 8.76 6.63
CA HIS A 463 2.54 9.85 7.03
C HIS A 463 1.07 9.41 7.09
N ASP A 464 0.57 8.80 6.01
CA ASP A 464 -0.79 8.26 5.95
C ASP A 464 -1.07 7.22 7.04
N TYR A 465 -0.10 6.37 7.35
CA TYR A 465 -0.21 5.35 8.39
C TYR A 465 -0.26 5.98 9.80
N LEU A 466 0.63 6.93 10.09
CA LEU A 466 0.67 7.63 11.39
C LEU A 466 -0.60 8.46 11.64
N ILE A 467 -1.16 9.10 10.61
CA ILE A 467 -2.47 9.78 10.71
C ILE A 467 -3.56 8.77 11.12
N ARG A 468 -3.57 7.57 10.52
CA ARG A 468 -4.56 6.53 10.88
C ARG A 468 -4.38 6.02 12.31
N MET A 469 -3.14 5.95 12.80
CA MET A 469 -2.87 5.59 14.20
C MET A 469 -3.40 6.62 15.20
N SER A 470 -3.64 7.87 14.77
CA SER A 470 -4.16 8.95 15.64
C SER A 470 -3.31 9.16 16.90
N LEU A 471 -1.98 9.17 16.73
CA LEU A 471 -1.05 9.42 17.83
C LEU A 471 -1.33 10.79 18.47
N LYS A 472 -1.30 10.84 19.80
CA LYS A 472 -1.46 12.10 20.53
C LYS A 472 -0.12 12.79 20.65
N LEU A 473 -0.10 14.09 20.35
CA LEU A 473 1.07 14.92 20.58
C LEU A 473 1.37 14.99 22.09
N PRO A 474 2.64 14.79 22.51
CA PRO A 474 3.06 15.03 23.88
C PRO A 474 2.71 16.44 24.39
N ASN A 475 2.35 16.55 25.66
CA ASN A 475 1.95 17.83 26.26
C ASN A 475 3.07 18.88 26.20
N GLU A 476 4.32 18.45 26.34
CA GLU A 476 5.52 19.30 26.23
C GLU A 476 5.64 19.95 24.85
N TYR A 477 5.50 19.17 23.78
CA TYR A 477 5.54 19.68 22.41
C TYR A 477 4.33 20.57 22.12
N SER A 478 3.16 20.22 22.64
CA SER A 478 1.99 21.08 22.53
C SER A 478 2.21 22.44 23.18
N LEU A 479 2.84 22.49 24.35
CA LEU A 479 3.17 23.73 25.06
C LEU A 479 4.19 24.57 24.28
N ALA A 480 5.23 23.91 23.74
CA ALA A 480 6.25 24.57 22.93
C ALA A 480 5.63 25.19 21.66
N ILE A 481 4.78 24.45 20.95
CA ILE A 481 4.04 24.95 19.77
C ILE A 481 3.15 26.15 20.15
N THR A 482 2.44 26.09 21.28
CA THR A 482 1.63 27.23 21.73
C THR A 482 2.49 28.46 22.02
N LYS A 483 3.69 28.27 22.58
CA LYS A 483 4.65 29.36 22.80
C LYS A 483 5.17 29.94 21.46
N SER A 484 5.55 29.10 20.50
CA SER A 484 5.96 29.53 19.16
C SER A 484 4.83 30.26 18.43
N LEU A 485 3.58 29.85 18.63
CA LEU A 485 2.41 30.54 18.10
C LEU A 485 2.27 31.96 18.67
N ASP A 486 2.48 32.13 19.97
CA ASP A 486 2.43 33.43 20.63
C ASP A 486 3.56 34.36 20.17
N ALA A 487 4.77 33.82 19.93
CA ALA A 487 5.89 34.55 19.34
C ALA A 487 5.59 34.97 17.89
N PHE A 488 5.14 34.03 17.05
CA PHE A 488 4.71 34.31 15.67
C PHE A 488 3.67 35.44 15.60
N ILE A 489 2.71 35.43 16.51
CA ILE A 489 1.72 36.50 16.65
C ILE A 489 2.38 37.84 17.03
N HIS A 490 3.36 37.83 17.94
CA HIS A 490 4.07 39.02 18.38
C HIS A 490 4.88 39.64 17.24
N ASP A 491 5.72 38.85 16.57
CA ASP A 491 6.63 39.29 15.51
C ASP A 491 5.85 39.85 14.33
N TYR A 492 4.74 39.20 13.97
CA TYR A 492 3.79 39.72 12.99
C TYR A 492 3.24 41.11 13.36
N ASN A 493 2.91 41.35 14.64
CA ASN A 493 2.42 42.66 15.08
C ASN A 493 3.51 43.75 15.06
N GLN A 494 4.79 43.38 14.95
CA GLN A 494 5.92 44.29 14.77
C GLN A 494 6.29 44.52 13.29
N ASP A 495 5.46 44.07 12.34
CA ASP A 495 5.72 44.10 10.89
C ASP A 495 7.03 43.38 10.48
N GLU A 496 7.47 42.37 11.25
CA GLU A 496 8.59 41.52 10.86
C GLU A 496 8.21 40.55 9.74
N TYR A 497 9.14 40.27 8.84
CA TYR A 497 8.90 39.42 7.66
C TYR A 497 8.82 37.95 8.07
N ILE A 498 7.70 37.30 7.75
CA ILE A 498 7.55 35.85 7.93
C ILE A 498 8.27 35.15 6.77
N ILE A 499 9.35 34.42 7.09
CA ILE A 499 10.27 33.87 6.08
C ILE A 499 9.83 32.50 5.57
N ASP A 500 9.22 31.66 6.42
CA ASP A 500 8.85 30.29 6.07
C ASP A 500 7.34 30.10 5.84
N LEU A 501 6.96 29.80 4.59
CA LEU A 501 5.57 29.55 4.19
C LEU A 501 4.96 28.30 4.85
N THR A 502 5.78 27.29 5.15
CA THR A 502 5.31 26.03 5.73
C THR A 502 4.95 26.22 7.20
N GLU A 503 5.86 26.85 7.95
CA GLU A 503 5.61 27.28 9.33
C GLU A 503 4.44 28.24 9.40
N TYR A 504 4.38 29.23 8.51
CA TYR A 504 3.24 30.14 8.39
C TYR A 504 1.91 29.40 8.24
N GLN A 505 1.79 28.46 7.29
CA GLN A 505 0.54 27.73 7.07
C GLN A 505 0.14 26.92 8.31
N TYR A 506 1.13 26.35 9.00
CA TYR A 506 0.91 25.60 10.23
C TYR A 506 0.47 26.52 11.38
N MET A 507 1.15 27.64 11.62
CA MET A 507 0.83 28.58 12.69
C MET A 507 -0.54 29.22 12.49
N ILE A 508 -0.88 29.59 11.26
CA ILE A 508 -2.22 30.08 10.92
C ILE A 508 -3.29 29.02 11.25
N LYS A 509 -3.05 27.76 10.89
CA LYS A 509 -3.94 26.66 11.23
C LYS A 509 -4.08 26.50 12.75
N ARG A 510 -2.97 26.55 13.51
CA ARG A 510 -2.99 26.42 14.97
C ARG A 510 -3.69 27.59 15.65
N ALA A 511 -3.47 28.83 15.21
CA ALA A 511 -4.22 30.01 15.70
C ALA A 511 -5.73 29.86 15.47
N LEU A 512 -6.16 29.33 14.33
CA LEU A 512 -7.58 29.06 14.08
C LEU A 512 -8.14 28.00 15.02
N LEU A 513 -7.37 26.95 15.32
CA LEU A 513 -7.76 25.89 16.25
C LEU A 513 -7.77 26.35 17.72
N GLU A 514 -6.87 27.25 18.11
CA GLU A 514 -6.80 27.85 19.46
C GLU A 514 -7.68 29.10 19.61
N ASN A 515 -8.43 29.48 18.55
CA ASN A 515 -9.29 30.66 18.51
C ASN A 515 -8.56 32.02 18.73
N LYS A 516 -7.27 32.12 18.38
CA LYS A 516 -6.42 33.34 18.45
C LYS A 516 -6.48 34.19 17.16
N VAL A 517 -7.65 34.23 16.52
CA VAL A 517 -7.77 34.69 15.13
C VAL A 517 -7.64 36.21 14.97
N GLU A 518 -8.05 36.97 15.99
CA GLU A 518 -7.93 38.44 16.00
C GLU A 518 -6.46 38.88 15.90
N ASN A 519 -5.57 38.09 16.48
CA ASN A 519 -4.14 38.35 16.52
C ASN A 519 -3.43 38.15 15.16
N ILE A 520 -4.08 37.48 14.20
CA ILE A 520 -3.50 37.13 12.88
C ILE A 520 -4.42 37.56 11.72
N ALA A 521 -5.34 38.49 11.95
CA ALA A 521 -6.45 38.76 11.03
C ALA A 521 -6.00 39.11 9.59
N ARG A 522 -4.92 39.89 9.41
CA ARG A 522 -4.46 40.29 8.05
C ARG A 522 -3.68 39.19 7.33
N LEU A 523 -3.33 38.10 8.02
CA LEU A 523 -2.67 36.94 7.44
C LEU A 523 -3.67 35.89 6.94
N LEU A 524 -4.97 36.05 7.20
CA LEU A 524 -5.91 34.98 6.93
C LEU A 524 -6.51 35.04 5.52
N ALA A 525 -6.36 33.94 4.79
CA ALA A 525 -7.12 33.66 3.58
C ALA A 525 -8.39 32.84 3.89
N PRO A 526 -9.49 33.00 3.13
CA PRO A 526 -10.70 32.18 3.30
C PRO A 526 -10.45 30.66 3.19
N SER A 527 -9.44 30.26 2.40
CA SER A 527 -9.01 28.86 2.28
C SER A 527 -8.45 28.28 3.58
N HIS A 528 -7.82 29.10 4.43
CA HIS A 528 -7.32 28.66 5.74
C HIS A 528 -8.49 28.25 6.65
N TYR A 529 -9.54 29.08 6.72
CA TYR A 529 -10.77 28.75 7.45
C TYR A 529 -11.42 27.48 6.93
N LEU A 530 -11.61 27.35 5.61
CA LEU A 530 -12.25 26.18 5.03
C LEU A 530 -11.49 24.88 5.35
N LYS A 531 -10.16 24.87 5.19
CA LYS A 531 -9.33 23.70 5.53
C LYS A 531 -9.46 23.32 7.01
N THR A 532 -9.41 24.31 7.92
CA THR A 532 -9.56 24.07 9.36
C THR A 532 -10.96 23.60 9.73
N MET A 533 -12.02 24.16 9.11
CA MET A 533 -13.41 23.74 9.32
C MET A 533 -13.63 22.28 8.89
N LYS A 534 -13.02 21.85 7.78
CA LYS A 534 -13.08 20.44 7.32
C LYS A 534 -12.49 19.50 8.37
N GLU A 535 -11.30 19.81 8.90
CA GLU A 535 -10.68 19.03 9.97
C GLU A 535 -11.52 19.00 11.26
N LEU A 536 -12.02 20.16 11.71
CA LEU A 536 -12.84 20.26 12.90
C LEU A 536 -14.13 19.43 12.79
N TYR A 537 -14.76 19.40 11.61
CA TYR A 537 -15.98 18.65 11.35
C TYR A 537 -15.72 17.14 11.18
N ASP A 538 -14.75 16.77 10.34
CA ASP A 538 -14.54 15.39 9.92
C ASP A 538 -13.70 14.59 10.92
N ILE A 539 -12.68 15.20 11.53
CA ILE A 539 -11.73 14.54 12.43
C ILE A 539 -12.06 14.84 13.89
N ARG A 540 -12.07 16.12 14.29
CA ARG A 540 -12.20 16.50 15.72
C ARG A 540 -13.63 16.50 16.26
N LYS A 541 -14.64 16.44 15.39
CA LYS A 541 -16.09 16.50 15.72
C LYS A 541 -16.50 17.72 16.55
N ASN A 542 -15.78 18.84 16.42
CA ASN A 542 -16.04 20.06 17.17
C ASN A 542 -16.87 21.06 16.35
N TYR A 543 -18.19 20.90 16.39
CA TYR A 543 -19.12 21.70 15.59
C TYR A 543 -19.25 23.15 16.05
N LYS A 544 -18.97 23.44 17.34
CA LYS A 544 -19.03 24.80 17.87
C LYS A 544 -17.98 25.68 17.19
N ASP A 545 -16.77 25.17 17.07
CA ASP A 545 -15.67 25.94 16.48
C ASP A 545 -15.81 26.05 14.96
N VAL A 546 -16.42 25.06 14.29
CA VAL A 546 -16.83 25.21 12.88
C VAL A 546 -17.76 26.42 12.69
N ILE A 547 -18.74 26.61 13.58
CA ILE A 547 -19.67 27.75 13.53
C ILE A 547 -18.91 29.06 13.78
N ILE A 548 -18.09 29.14 14.82
CA ILE A 548 -17.30 30.33 15.15
C ILE A 548 -16.41 30.76 13.98
N LEU A 549 -15.69 29.81 13.37
CA LEU A 549 -14.82 30.09 12.23
C LEU A 549 -15.60 30.54 10.99
N ALA A 550 -16.75 29.91 10.71
CA ALA A 550 -17.62 30.30 9.61
C ALA A 550 -18.18 31.71 9.79
N ASP A 551 -18.59 32.07 11.01
CA ASP A 551 -19.14 33.39 11.32
C ASP A 551 -18.11 34.47 11.08
N ARG A 552 -16.88 34.24 11.58
CA ARG A 552 -15.78 35.17 11.44
C ARG A 552 -15.43 35.39 9.97
N VAL A 553 -15.27 34.33 9.17
CA VAL A 553 -14.89 34.47 7.76
C VAL A 553 -16.02 35.07 6.90
N LEU A 554 -17.28 34.73 7.16
CA LEU A 554 -18.43 35.23 6.40
C LEU A 554 -18.78 36.69 6.68
N THR A 555 -18.17 37.35 7.68
CA THR A 555 -18.29 38.82 7.84
C THR A 555 -17.82 39.57 6.59
N ASN A 556 -16.83 39.03 5.87
CA ASN A 556 -16.24 39.61 4.67
C ASN A 556 -16.71 38.90 3.39
N GLU A 557 -17.93 38.37 3.38
CA GLU A 557 -18.47 37.52 2.30
C GLU A 557 -18.33 38.10 0.89
N SER A 558 -18.40 39.42 0.73
CA SER A 558 -18.26 40.12 -0.56
C SER A 558 -16.89 39.95 -1.22
N PHE A 559 -15.86 39.63 -0.43
CA PHE A 559 -14.47 39.48 -0.89
C PHE A 559 -14.06 38.01 -1.08
N ILE A 560 -14.98 37.06 -0.84
CA ILE A 560 -14.70 35.63 -0.93
C ILE A 560 -15.16 35.10 -2.29
N ASP A 561 -14.30 34.31 -2.94
CA ASP A 561 -14.68 33.54 -4.11
C ASP A 561 -15.96 32.73 -3.86
N ASN A 562 -16.85 32.70 -4.86
CA ASN A 562 -18.18 32.14 -4.70
C ASN A 562 -18.14 30.63 -4.37
N HIS A 563 -17.18 29.88 -4.91
CA HIS A 563 -17.05 28.45 -4.62
C HIS A 563 -16.62 28.22 -3.16
N ILE A 564 -15.58 28.92 -2.69
CA ILE A 564 -15.11 28.82 -1.29
C ILE A 564 -16.20 29.26 -0.32
N LYS A 565 -16.91 30.34 -0.64
CA LYS A 565 -18.06 30.83 0.12
C LYS A 565 -19.15 29.77 0.26
N GLN A 566 -19.52 29.09 -0.82
CA GLN A 566 -20.53 28.01 -0.78
C GLN A 566 -20.06 26.83 0.05
N GLU A 567 -18.79 26.42 -0.05
CA GLU A 567 -18.22 25.34 0.76
C GLU A 567 -18.18 25.70 2.27
N ILE A 568 -17.80 26.92 2.63
CA ILE A 568 -17.85 27.40 4.03
C ILE A 568 -19.27 27.34 4.56
N ARG A 569 -20.25 27.86 3.79
CA ARG A 569 -21.67 27.84 4.16
C ARG A 569 -22.20 26.41 4.29
N TYR A 570 -21.75 25.49 3.45
CA TYR A 570 -22.13 24.07 3.52
C TYR A 570 -21.70 23.44 4.85
N TYR A 571 -20.43 23.62 5.26
CA TYR A 571 -19.95 23.10 6.56
C TYR A 571 -20.60 23.81 7.76
N LEU A 572 -20.87 25.12 7.67
CA LEU A 572 -21.64 25.85 8.67
C LEU A 572 -23.04 25.24 8.83
N CYS A 573 -23.76 25.01 7.74
CA CYS A 573 -25.11 24.43 7.78
C CYS A 573 -25.10 23.02 8.38
N LEU A 574 -24.09 22.18 8.05
CA LEU A 574 -23.93 20.87 8.66
C LEU A 574 -23.69 20.95 10.18
N ALA A 575 -22.89 21.93 10.63
CA ALA A 575 -22.62 22.14 12.05
C ALA A 575 -23.85 22.67 12.81
N LEU A 576 -24.55 23.67 12.26
CA LEU A 576 -25.80 24.21 12.80
C LEU A 576 -26.88 23.13 12.91
N ALA A 577 -27.02 22.27 11.90
CA ALA A 577 -27.96 21.15 11.93
C ALA A 577 -27.68 20.16 13.07
N ARG A 578 -26.41 19.83 13.33
CA ARG A 578 -26.03 18.98 14.48
C ARG A 578 -26.25 19.63 15.83
N LYS A 579 -26.27 20.97 15.89
CA LYS A 579 -26.57 21.75 17.09
C LYS A 579 -28.06 22.08 17.23
N ASN A 580 -28.88 21.69 16.25
CA ASN A 580 -30.31 22.04 16.15
C ASN A 580 -30.54 23.55 16.30
N ASP A 581 -29.69 24.36 15.66
CA ASP A 581 -29.73 25.82 15.72
C ASP A 581 -30.67 26.38 14.62
N ASP A 582 -31.63 27.23 15.00
CA ASP A 582 -32.63 27.80 14.10
C ASP A 582 -32.02 28.68 13.00
N ARG A 583 -30.84 29.26 13.25
CA ARG A 583 -30.08 30.04 12.27
C ARG A 583 -29.78 29.25 10.99
N PHE A 584 -29.78 27.92 11.07
CA PHE A 584 -29.72 27.04 9.91
C PHE A 584 -30.60 27.50 8.75
N HIS A 585 -31.86 27.87 9.04
CA HIS A 585 -32.84 28.27 8.02
C HIS A 585 -32.47 29.55 7.27
N GLN A 586 -31.69 30.43 7.90
CA GLN A 586 -31.23 31.67 7.28
C GLN A 586 -30.03 31.41 6.38
N GLU A 587 -29.10 30.56 6.82
CA GLU A 587 -27.86 30.30 6.08
C GLU A 587 -28.05 29.34 4.91
N VAL A 588 -28.90 28.32 5.06
CA VAL A 588 -29.17 27.35 3.99
C VAL A 588 -29.84 28.00 2.77
N ARG A 589 -30.64 29.05 2.95
CA ARG A 589 -31.27 29.81 1.84
C ARG A 589 -30.25 30.44 0.88
N LYS A 590 -29.01 30.61 1.33
CA LYS A 590 -27.90 31.15 0.53
C LYS A 590 -27.14 30.06 -0.24
N ILE A 591 -27.52 28.80 -0.05
CA ILE A 591 -27.03 27.64 -0.81
C ILE A 591 -28.05 27.31 -1.89
N SER A 592 -27.57 26.92 -3.07
CA SER A 592 -28.42 26.59 -4.23
C SER A 592 -28.20 25.15 -4.67
N GLY A 593 -29.07 24.66 -5.57
CA GLY A 593 -28.94 23.31 -6.14
C GLY A 593 -29.44 22.20 -5.21
N ALA A 594 -28.97 20.97 -5.46
CA ALA A 594 -29.39 19.79 -4.69
C ALA A 594 -28.86 19.81 -3.25
N GLU A 595 -27.76 20.49 -3.00
CA GLU A 595 -27.12 20.66 -1.70
C GLU A 595 -28.03 21.39 -0.71
N HIS A 596 -28.83 22.36 -1.18
CA HIS A 596 -29.84 23.05 -0.37
C HIS A 596 -30.84 22.07 0.27
N ASP A 597 -31.46 21.22 -0.54
CA ASP A 597 -32.47 20.29 -0.06
C ASP A 597 -31.85 19.14 0.73
N PHE A 598 -30.65 18.70 0.37
CA PHE A 598 -29.89 17.75 1.19
C PHE A 598 -29.66 18.28 2.61
N LEU A 599 -29.25 19.54 2.77
CA LEU A 599 -29.01 20.14 4.08
C LEU A 599 -30.32 20.25 4.87
N TYR A 600 -31.43 20.64 4.24
CA TYR A 600 -32.74 20.64 4.89
C TYR A 600 -33.17 19.24 5.34
N GLY A 601 -32.99 18.23 4.48
CA GLY A 601 -33.24 16.83 4.84
C GLY A 601 -32.38 16.40 6.03
N PHE A 602 -31.11 16.78 6.05
CA PHE A 602 -30.18 16.52 7.14
C PHE A 602 -30.59 17.18 8.45
N TYR A 603 -30.98 18.45 8.41
CA TYR A 603 -31.52 19.17 9.57
C TYR A 603 -32.77 18.48 10.12
N TYR A 604 -33.79 18.25 9.28
CA TYR A 604 -35.04 17.63 9.73
C TYR A 604 -34.86 16.21 10.24
N ARG A 605 -33.95 15.42 9.65
CA ARG A 605 -33.58 14.10 10.14
C ARG A 605 -33.04 14.15 11.57
N LEU A 606 -32.15 15.09 11.86
CA LEU A 606 -31.57 15.24 13.20
C LEU A 606 -32.57 15.80 14.21
N SER A 607 -33.52 16.65 13.78
CA SER A 607 -34.60 17.17 14.63
C SER A 607 -35.75 16.17 14.84
N GLY A 608 -35.72 14.99 14.21
CA GLY A 608 -36.77 13.97 14.30
C GLY A 608 -38.05 14.28 13.50
N LYS A 609 -38.00 15.22 12.55
CA LYS A 609 -39.12 15.57 11.65
C LYS A 609 -39.06 14.73 10.38
N THR A 610 -39.40 13.44 10.50
CA THR A 610 -39.10 12.42 9.49
C THR A 610 -39.83 12.61 8.16
N ASP A 611 -41.10 13.01 8.17
CA ASP A 611 -41.89 13.36 6.99
C ASP A 611 -41.23 14.44 6.12
N LYS A 612 -40.82 15.55 6.74
CA LYS A 612 -40.13 16.67 6.09
C LYS A 612 -38.73 16.27 5.61
N ALA A 613 -38.05 15.41 6.35
CA ALA A 613 -36.75 14.91 5.94
C ALA A 613 -36.86 14.08 4.65
N ILE A 614 -37.88 13.21 4.54
CA ILE A 614 -38.15 12.42 3.33
C ILE A 614 -38.40 13.34 2.14
N GLU A 615 -39.35 14.29 2.25
CA GLU A 615 -39.69 15.25 1.20
C GLU A 615 -38.43 15.95 0.66
N ARG A 616 -37.57 16.43 1.56
CA ARG A 616 -36.37 17.19 1.19
C ARG A 616 -35.28 16.31 0.56
N TYR A 617 -35.08 15.09 1.04
CA TYR A 617 -34.13 14.19 0.40
C TYR A 617 -34.60 13.72 -0.98
N GLU A 618 -35.89 13.47 -1.14
CA GLU A 618 -36.48 13.14 -2.45
C GLU A 618 -36.32 14.29 -3.44
N GLU A 619 -36.53 15.53 -3.00
CA GLU A 619 -36.29 16.72 -3.82
C GLU A 619 -34.79 16.92 -4.15
N ALA A 620 -33.88 16.60 -3.22
CA ALA A 620 -32.45 16.61 -3.52
C ALA A 620 -32.08 15.59 -4.61
N LEU A 621 -32.71 14.40 -4.58
CA LEU A 621 -32.51 13.34 -5.56
C LEU A 621 -33.20 13.62 -6.90
N SER A 622 -34.31 14.37 -6.91
CA SER A 622 -34.98 14.83 -8.14
C SER A 622 -34.07 15.76 -8.93
N LYS A 623 -33.39 16.70 -8.23
CA LYS A 623 -32.40 17.63 -8.80
C LYS A 623 -31.09 16.95 -9.20
N ARG A 624 -30.67 15.94 -8.43
CA ARG A 624 -29.42 15.21 -8.66
C ARG A 624 -29.60 13.73 -8.39
N LYS A 625 -29.98 12.98 -9.44
CA LYS A 625 -30.23 11.53 -9.37
C LYS A 625 -29.09 10.74 -8.72
N LYS A 626 -27.82 11.08 -9.03
CA LYS A 626 -26.63 10.44 -8.44
C LYS A 626 -26.12 11.22 -7.22
N PHE A 627 -26.91 11.27 -6.16
CA PHE A 627 -26.53 11.93 -4.90
C PHE A 627 -26.45 10.94 -3.72
N ALA A 628 -25.35 10.17 -3.69
CA ALA A 628 -25.16 9.08 -2.73
C ALA A 628 -25.35 9.49 -1.25
N ARG A 629 -24.94 10.71 -0.85
CA ARG A 629 -25.13 11.20 0.53
C ARG A 629 -26.62 11.36 0.88
N ALA A 630 -27.40 11.95 -0.01
CA ALA A 630 -28.85 12.12 0.18
C ALA A 630 -29.56 10.75 0.19
N GLN A 631 -29.21 9.88 -0.77
CA GLN A 631 -29.78 8.53 -0.84
C GLN A 631 -29.48 7.69 0.40
N ARG A 632 -28.25 7.76 0.93
CA ARG A 632 -27.86 7.07 2.18
C ARG A 632 -28.69 7.55 3.35
N ASP A 633 -28.79 8.86 3.55
CA ASP A 633 -29.47 9.42 4.70
C ASP A 633 -31.00 9.19 4.60
N LEU A 634 -31.57 9.22 3.39
CA LEU A 634 -32.98 8.86 3.15
C LEU A 634 -33.29 7.42 3.58
N VAL A 635 -32.41 6.46 3.26
CA VAL A 635 -32.54 5.08 3.74
C VAL A 635 -32.59 5.02 5.26
N GLN A 636 -31.74 5.79 5.96
CA GLN A 636 -31.75 5.82 7.43
C GLN A 636 -33.05 6.40 7.98
N VAL A 637 -33.64 7.40 7.32
CA VAL A 637 -34.95 7.93 7.71
C VAL A 637 -36.02 6.84 7.58
N TYR A 638 -36.08 6.14 6.45
CA TYR A 638 -37.05 5.05 6.27
C TYR A 638 -36.89 3.92 7.29
N LEU A 639 -35.64 3.54 7.61
CA LEU A 639 -35.37 2.53 8.65
C LEU A 639 -35.82 2.99 10.04
N SER A 640 -35.68 4.28 10.37
CA SER A 640 -36.08 4.81 11.69
C SER A 640 -37.59 4.75 11.96
N ILE A 641 -38.40 4.77 10.90
CA ILE A 641 -39.87 4.68 10.96
C ILE A 641 -40.41 3.28 10.60
N ASP A 642 -39.55 2.26 10.57
CA ASP A 642 -39.87 0.86 10.17
C ASP A 642 -40.47 0.69 8.77
N ASP A 643 -40.26 1.63 7.85
CA ASP A 643 -40.68 1.47 6.45
C ASP A 643 -39.64 0.68 5.65
N PHE A 644 -39.42 -0.57 6.07
CA PHE A 644 -38.40 -1.45 5.52
C PHE A 644 -38.61 -1.76 4.04
N GLU A 645 -39.87 -1.78 3.58
CA GLU A 645 -40.22 -2.03 2.18
C GLU A 645 -39.68 -0.93 1.26
N THR A 646 -39.92 0.34 1.62
CA THR A 646 -39.41 1.48 0.85
C THR A 646 -37.90 1.61 0.98
N ALA A 647 -37.36 1.36 2.18
CA ALA A 647 -35.92 1.38 2.43
C ALA A 647 -35.16 0.33 1.58
N TYR A 648 -35.76 -0.84 1.34
CA TYR A 648 -35.08 -2.00 0.74
C TYR A 648 -34.43 -1.70 -0.61
N ASN A 649 -35.18 -1.13 -1.56
CA ASN A 649 -34.64 -0.88 -2.91
C ASN A 649 -33.49 0.14 -2.88
N LEU A 650 -33.66 1.22 -2.12
CA LEU A 650 -32.63 2.25 -1.96
C LEU A 650 -31.41 1.73 -1.18
N ALA A 651 -31.62 0.90 -0.16
CA ALA A 651 -30.55 0.28 0.61
C ALA A 651 -29.75 -0.73 -0.23
N LYS A 652 -30.45 -1.55 -1.02
CA LYS A 652 -29.85 -2.47 -1.99
C LYS A 652 -29.05 -1.73 -3.04
N GLU A 653 -29.59 -0.63 -3.56
CA GLU A 653 -28.89 0.20 -4.53
C GLU A 653 -27.64 0.85 -3.90
N ASN A 654 -27.74 1.42 -2.70
CA ASN A 654 -26.59 1.95 -1.97
C ASN A 654 -25.51 0.89 -1.74
N TYR A 655 -25.88 -0.31 -1.31
CA TYR A 655 -24.97 -1.44 -1.16
C TYR A 655 -24.33 -1.86 -2.50
N LYS A 656 -25.13 -1.91 -3.58
CA LYS A 656 -24.66 -2.25 -4.94
C LYS A 656 -23.82 -1.17 -5.61
N ASN A 657 -23.97 0.09 -5.22
CA ASN A 657 -23.20 1.21 -5.75
C ASN A 657 -21.98 1.53 -4.88
N ASP A 658 -22.01 1.10 -3.62
CA ASP A 658 -20.89 1.31 -2.72
C ASP A 658 -19.70 0.45 -3.11
N LYS A 659 -18.59 1.16 -3.24
CA LYS A 659 -17.32 0.65 -3.72
C LYS A 659 -16.52 0.07 -2.55
N LYS A 660 -16.66 0.60 -1.33
CA LYS A 660 -15.73 0.36 -0.23
C LYS A 660 -16.19 -0.67 0.80
N SER A 661 -17.25 -1.44 0.52
CA SER A 661 -17.85 -2.36 1.51
C SER A 661 -18.15 -1.62 2.83
N ASN A 662 -18.74 -0.45 2.75
CA ASN A 662 -19.00 0.40 3.90
C ASN A 662 -19.98 -0.33 4.84
N PRO A 663 -19.61 -0.56 6.11
CA PRO A 663 -20.43 -1.36 7.02
C PRO A 663 -21.82 -0.74 7.26
N PHE A 664 -21.98 0.58 7.11
CA PHE A 664 -23.27 1.25 7.23
C PHE A 664 -24.24 0.89 6.10
N HIS A 665 -23.75 0.71 4.87
CA HIS A 665 -24.57 0.30 3.74
C HIS A 665 -24.97 -1.18 3.85
N ILE A 666 -24.03 -2.03 4.29
CA ILE A 666 -24.29 -3.45 4.55
C ILE A 666 -25.35 -3.60 5.64
N HIS A 667 -25.19 -2.91 6.77
CA HIS A 667 -26.16 -2.91 7.86
C HIS A 667 -27.54 -2.44 7.40
N ALA A 668 -27.63 -1.32 6.66
CA ALA A 668 -28.91 -0.81 6.18
C ALA A 668 -29.62 -1.79 5.23
N TYR A 669 -28.87 -2.43 4.33
CA TYR A 669 -29.41 -3.43 3.42
C TYR A 669 -29.83 -4.72 4.16
N PHE A 670 -29.01 -5.18 5.12
CA PHE A 670 -29.34 -6.31 5.97
C PHE A 670 -30.65 -6.07 6.74
N THR A 671 -30.76 -4.93 7.43
CA THR A 671 -31.92 -4.61 8.28
C THR A 671 -33.20 -4.46 7.46
N SER A 672 -33.13 -3.78 6.31
CA SER A 672 -34.28 -3.67 5.40
C SER A 672 -34.69 -5.03 4.82
N LEU A 673 -33.73 -5.86 4.40
CA LEU A 673 -33.99 -7.20 3.86
C LEU A 673 -34.62 -8.12 4.92
N LEU A 674 -34.01 -8.21 6.12
CA LEU A 674 -34.46 -9.09 7.20
C LEU A 674 -35.96 -8.90 7.49
N ARG A 675 -36.40 -7.64 7.55
CA ARG A 675 -37.77 -7.25 7.93
C ARG A 675 -38.77 -7.13 6.78
N ASN A 676 -38.34 -7.23 5.53
CA ASN A 676 -39.22 -7.07 4.37
C ASN A 676 -40.02 -8.34 4.06
N SER A 677 -41.30 -8.40 4.40
CA SER A 677 -42.15 -9.58 4.20
C SER A 677 -42.36 -9.99 2.73
N ARG A 678 -42.04 -9.14 1.75
CA ARG A 678 -42.25 -9.42 0.32
C ARG A 678 -41.12 -10.21 -0.34
N VAL A 679 -40.01 -10.45 0.36
CA VAL A 679 -38.86 -11.16 -0.19
C VAL A 679 -38.80 -12.55 0.44
N GLU A 680 -39.01 -13.58 -0.36
CA GLU A 680 -38.83 -14.99 0.04
C GLU A 680 -37.33 -15.38 -0.03
N ASP A 681 -36.92 -16.43 0.68
CA ASP A 681 -35.56 -17.00 0.62
C ASP A 681 -34.39 -16.01 0.85
N LYS A 682 -34.47 -15.26 1.93
CA LYS A 682 -33.48 -14.22 2.28
C LYS A 682 -32.17 -14.76 2.87
N SER A 683 -32.13 -16.02 3.29
CA SER A 683 -31.08 -16.59 4.15
C SER A 683 -29.68 -16.50 3.52
N ILE A 684 -29.57 -16.78 2.21
CA ILE A 684 -28.31 -16.73 1.46
C ILE A 684 -27.73 -15.31 1.47
N GLU A 685 -28.55 -14.33 1.09
CA GLU A 685 -28.11 -12.94 1.00
C GLU A 685 -27.80 -12.36 2.39
N LEU A 686 -28.61 -12.67 3.41
CA LEU A 686 -28.34 -12.25 4.80
C LEU A 686 -27.02 -12.83 5.33
N ASN A 687 -26.74 -14.11 5.09
CA ASN A 687 -25.47 -14.74 5.48
C ASN A 687 -24.27 -14.14 4.74
N LYS A 688 -24.44 -13.77 3.46
CA LYS A 688 -23.42 -13.06 2.70
C LYS A 688 -23.10 -11.71 3.36
N LEU A 689 -24.12 -10.91 3.67
CA LEU A 689 -23.94 -9.60 4.33
C LEU A 689 -23.29 -9.74 5.72
N LEU A 690 -23.63 -10.79 6.49
CA LEU A 690 -22.97 -11.10 7.76
C LEU A 690 -21.49 -11.45 7.58
N SER A 691 -21.16 -12.28 6.59
CA SER A 691 -19.78 -12.63 6.27
C SER A 691 -18.96 -11.39 5.87
N GLU A 692 -19.57 -10.48 5.11
CA GLU A 692 -18.95 -9.21 4.73
C GLU A 692 -18.71 -8.31 5.93
N LEU A 693 -19.66 -8.19 6.88
CA LEU A 693 -19.45 -7.44 8.12
C LEU A 693 -18.35 -8.04 8.99
N ASN A 694 -18.29 -9.37 9.11
CA ASN A 694 -17.28 -10.04 9.94
C ASN A 694 -15.84 -9.87 9.43
N LYS A 695 -15.66 -9.76 8.10
CA LYS A 695 -14.34 -9.59 7.47
C LYS A 695 -13.90 -8.13 7.35
N ASN A 696 -14.75 -7.20 7.75
CA ASN A 696 -14.56 -5.78 7.50
C ASN A 696 -13.73 -5.13 8.61
N GLN A 697 -12.64 -4.46 8.26
CA GLN A 697 -11.67 -3.87 9.19
C GLN A 697 -12.10 -2.50 9.75
N HIS A 698 -13.25 -1.97 9.34
CA HIS A 698 -13.74 -0.69 9.82
C HIS A 698 -14.20 -0.78 11.29
N ASN A 699 -13.91 0.23 12.11
CA ASN A 699 -14.19 0.24 13.56
C ASN A 699 -15.64 -0.13 13.94
N ASN A 700 -16.63 0.31 13.16
CA ASN A 700 -18.06 0.00 13.37
C ASN A 700 -18.51 -1.38 12.85
N ALA A 701 -17.69 -2.10 12.08
CA ALA A 701 -18.10 -3.33 11.44
C ALA A 701 -18.40 -4.45 12.44
N GLU A 702 -17.58 -4.57 13.48
CA GLU A 702 -17.79 -5.54 14.55
C GLU A 702 -19.10 -5.27 15.31
N GLU A 703 -19.39 -4.01 15.65
CA GLU A 703 -20.66 -3.61 16.27
C GLU A 703 -21.84 -4.04 15.40
N PHE A 704 -21.81 -3.71 14.11
CA PHE A 704 -22.89 -4.06 13.19
C PHE A 704 -22.99 -5.57 12.97
N TYR A 705 -21.88 -6.30 12.96
CA TYR A 705 -21.87 -7.75 12.87
C TYR A 705 -22.63 -8.38 14.05
N LEU A 706 -22.31 -8.00 15.29
CA LEU A 706 -22.98 -8.54 16.48
C LEU A 706 -24.49 -8.24 16.47
N ARG A 707 -24.86 -7.00 16.12
CA ARG A 707 -26.26 -6.56 16.02
C ARG A 707 -27.03 -7.29 14.90
N CYS A 708 -26.41 -7.46 13.73
CA CYS A 708 -27.04 -8.17 12.62
C CYS A 708 -27.12 -9.67 12.89
N LYS A 709 -26.07 -10.31 13.42
CA LYS A 709 -26.05 -11.75 13.70
C LYS A 709 -27.04 -12.12 14.81
N SER A 710 -27.16 -11.33 15.87
CA SER A 710 -28.16 -11.56 16.92
C SER A 710 -29.60 -11.47 16.37
N GLN A 711 -29.89 -10.52 15.47
CA GLN A 711 -31.18 -10.47 14.80
C GLN A 711 -31.38 -11.62 13.80
N TYR A 712 -30.33 -12.06 13.09
CA TYR A 712 -30.40 -13.23 12.22
C TYR A 712 -30.79 -14.49 13.01
N LEU A 713 -30.13 -14.73 14.15
CA LEU A 713 -30.42 -15.85 15.05
C LEU A 713 -31.89 -15.80 15.52
N ALA A 714 -32.40 -14.64 15.90
CA ALA A 714 -33.80 -14.49 16.34
C ALA A 714 -34.83 -14.71 15.22
N TYR A 715 -34.63 -14.12 14.05
CA TYR A 715 -35.65 -14.04 13.01
C TYR A 715 -35.56 -15.12 11.94
N CYS A 716 -34.37 -15.69 11.69
CA CYS A 716 -34.15 -16.73 10.69
C CYS A 716 -33.96 -18.11 11.32
N GLU A 717 -33.12 -18.22 12.37
CA GLU A 717 -32.83 -19.51 13.02
C GLU A 717 -33.79 -19.82 14.19
N ASN A 718 -34.53 -18.82 14.67
CA ASN A 718 -35.42 -18.90 15.82
C ASN A 718 -34.71 -19.40 17.11
N ASP A 719 -33.41 -19.12 17.24
CA ASP A 719 -32.59 -19.44 18.41
C ASP A 719 -32.63 -18.28 19.42
N GLU A 720 -33.53 -18.40 20.40
CA GLU A 720 -33.70 -17.39 21.45
C GLU A 720 -32.45 -17.20 22.30
N LYS A 721 -31.82 -18.31 22.73
CA LYS A 721 -30.73 -18.27 23.70
C LYS A 721 -29.51 -17.58 23.11
N GLN A 722 -29.04 -18.04 21.95
CA GLN A 722 -27.86 -17.45 21.32
C GLN A 722 -28.11 -16.02 20.87
N SER A 723 -29.31 -15.69 20.42
CA SER A 723 -29.66 -14.32 20.03
C SER A 723 -29.55 -13.36 21.22
N ILE A 724 -30.11 -13.73 22.38
CA ILE A 724 -30.10 -12.92 23.59
C ILE A 724 -28.68 -12.81 24.18
N ASP A 725 -27.93 -13.91 24.20
CA ASP A 725 -26.55 -13.92 24.69
C ASP A 725 -25.67 -12.96 23.86
N LEU A 726 -25.77 -13.04 22.53
CA LEU A 726 -24.96 -12.22 21.61
C LEU A 726 -25.33 -10.73 21.66
N ILE A 727 -26.62 -10.38 21.75
CA ILE A 727 -27.00 -8.95 21.88
C ILE A 727 -26.64 -8.38 23.25
N ASN A 728 -26.63 -9.20 24.31
CA ASN A 728 -26.14 -8.78 25.63
C ASN A 728 -24.63 -8.55 25.61
N GLU A 729 -23.86 -9.40 24.92
CA GLU A 729 -22.42 -9.18 24.68
C GLU A 729 -22.19 -7.83 23.97
N ALA A 730 -22.97 -7.53 22.93
CA ALA A 730 -22.91 -6.25 22.24
C ALA A 730 -23.23 -5.06 23.18
N LEU A 731 -24.18 -5.19 24.10
CA LEU A 731 -24.49 -4.15 25.10
C LEU A 731 -23.34 -3.94 26.10
N VAL A 732 -22.65 -5.00 26.50
CA VAL A 732 -21.47 -4.89 27.37
C VAL A 732 -20.32 -4.18 26.65
N LYS A 733 -20.10 -4.52 25.37
CA LYS A 733 -19.03 -3.94 24.56
C LYS A 733 -19.31 -2.51 24.11
N TYR A 734 -20.59 -2.16 23.90
CA TYR A 734 -21.03 -0.84 23.42
C TYR A 734 -22.14 -0.23 24.31
N PRO A 735 -21.85 0.06 25.59
CA PRO A 735 -22.88 0.37 26.60
C PRO A 735 -23.64 1.67 26.36
N ASN A 736 -23.08 2.62 25.61
CA ASN A 736 -23.71 3.92 25.32
C ASN A 736 -24.45 3.95 23.97
N ASN A 737 -24.52 2.82 23.25
CA ASN A 737 -25.13 2.77 21.93
C ASN A 737 -26.60 2.35 22.00
N HIS A 738 -27.50 3.33 21.90
CA HIS A 738 -28.95 3.09 21.98
C HIS A 738 -29.48 2.18 20.87
N TRP A 739 -28.80 2.04 19.73
CA TRP A 739 -29.24 1.16 18.65
C TRP A 739 -29.12 -0.33 19.02
N VAL A 740 -28.12 -0.70 19.80
CA VAL A 740 -27.98 -2.07 20.34
C VAL A 740 -29.17 -2.39 21.26
N LEU A 741 -29.56 -1.43 22.09
CA LEU A 741 -30.73 -1.55 22.97
C LEU A 741 -32.04 -1.71 22.19
N MET A 742 -32.18 -0.97 21.07
CA MET A 742 -33.33 -1.11 20.17
C MET A 742 -33.38 -2.49 19.48
N ASP A 743 -32.24 -3.02 19.05
CA ASP A 743 -32.19 -4.36 18.45
C ASP A 743 -32.55 -5.44 19.48
N LYS A 744 -32.08 -5.30 20.74
CA LYS A 744 -32.52 -6.16 21.85
C LYS A 744 -34.03 -6.05 22.09
N PHE A 745 -34.59 -4.84 22.07
CA PHE A 745 -36.03 -4.65 22.19
C PHE A 745 -36.79 -5.47 21.13
N TYR A 746 -36.40 -5.36 19.85
CA TYR A 746 -37.06 -6.14 18.80
C TYR A 746 -36.84 -7.65 18.89
N ILE A 747 -35.70 -8.12 19.42
CA ILE A 747 -35.49 -9.55 19.71
C ILE A 747 -36.47 -10.01 20.81
N CYS A 748 -36.61 -9.23 21.89
CA CYS A 748 -37.57 -9.52 22.96
C CYS A 748 -39.02 -9.50 22.47
N VAL A 749 -39.37 -8.64 21.50
CA VAL A 749 -40.70 -8.63 20.85
C VAL A 749 -40.95 -9.95 20.12
N LYS A 750 -39.98 -10.46 19.35
CA LYS A 750 -40.08 -11.73 18.61
C LYS A 750 -40.37 -12.92 19.52
N PHE A 751 -39.75 -12.95 20.70
CA PHE A 751 -39.91 -14.02 21.69
C PHE A 751 -40.93 -13.69 22.80
N LYS A 752 -41.72 -12.61 22.65
CA LYS A 752 -42.78 -12.18 23.58
C LYS A 752 -42.31 -12.04 25.05
N LYS A 753 -41.11 -11.53 25.28
CA LYS A 753 -40.53 -11.33 26.63
C LYS A 753 -41.00 -10.02 27.26
N ILE A 754 -42.28 -9.95 27.64
CA ILE A 754 -42.95 -8.71 28.10
C ILE A 754 -42.21 -8.03 29.27
N ASN A 755 -41.75 -8.79 30.26
CA ASN A 755 -41.03 -8.23 31.41
C ASN A 755 -39.72 -7.53 31.00
N GLU A 756 -38.97 -8.13 30.09
CA GLU A 756 -37.75 -7.52 29.54
C GLU A 756 -38.06 -6.29 28.68
N LEU A 757 -39.15 -6.30 27.90
CA LEU A 757 -39.57 -5.14 27.11
C LEU A 757 -39.87 -3.92 28.00
N LYS A 758 -40.58 -4.13 29.11
CA LYS A 758 -40.86 -3.07 30.09
C LYS A 758 -39.58 -2.53 30.73
N LYS A 759 -38.63 -3.42 31.06
CA LYS A 759 -37.32 -3.03 31.59
C LYS A 759 -36.55 -2.17 30.59
N ILE A 760 -36.45 -2.61 29.34
CA ILE A 760 -35.78 -1.85 28.26
C ILE A 760 -36.46 -0.50 28.03
N HIS A 761 -37.79 -0.44 28.02
CA HIS A 761 -38.52 0.82 27.91
C HIS A 761 -38.17 1.78 29.06
N ASN A 762 -38.15 1.30 30.30
CA ASN A 762 -37.80 2.12 31.46
C ASN A 762 -36.33 2.59 31.42
N ASP A 763 -35.42 1.72 30.98
CA ASP A 763 -34.01 2.08 30.76
C ASP A 763 -33.88 3.16 29.68
N PHE A 764 -34.68 3.07 28.60
CA PHE A 764 -34.69 4.07 27.55
C PHE A 764 -35.22 5.42 28.05
N VAL A 765 -36.31 5.43 28.81
CA VAL A 765 -36.83 6.64 29.48
C VAL A 765 -35.76 7.26 30.37
N LYS A 766 -35.09 6.47 31.21
CA LYS A 766 -34.09 7.00 32.14
C LYS A 766 -32.91 7.67 31.43
N ASN A 767 -32.47 7.10 30.30
CA ASN A 767 -31.22 7.50 29.65
C ASN A 767 -31.38 8.43 28.45
N TYR A 768 -32.58 8.50 27.83
CA TYR A 768 -32.79 9.19 26.55
C TYR A 768 -33.98 10.15 26.52
N THR A 769 -34.64 10.41 27.66
CA THR A 769 -35.70 11.43 27.70
C THR A 769 -35.12 12.83 27.50
N ASN A 770 -35.38 13.41 26.34
CA ASN A 770 -35.07 14.79 25.99
C ASN A 770 -36.18 15.35 25.09
N ASN A 771 -36.17 16.66 24.79
CA ASN A 771 -37.19 17.32 23.96
C ASN A 771 -37.11 16.98 22.45
N LEU A 772 -36.41 15.92 22.03
CA LEU A 772 -36.32 15.55 20.60
C LEU A 772 -37.51 14.67 20.20
N ALA A 773 -38.17 15.04 19.10
CA ALA A 773 -39.32 14.30 18.56
C ALA A 773 -38.99 12.82 18.26
N SER A 774 -37.75 12.52 17.82
CA SER A 774 -37.31 11.14 17.54
C SER A 774 -37.34 10.23 18.76
N ASN A 775 -36.95 10.74 19.93
CA ASN A 775 -36.90 9.96 21.17
C ASN A 775 -38.31 9.71 21.70
N ASN A 776 -39.16 10.73 21.66
CA ASN A 776 -40.58 10.61 22.00
C ASN A 776 -41.28 9.60 21.08
N ASN A 777 -41.08 9.70 19.77
CA ASN A 777 -41.65 8.75 18.81
C ASN A 777 -41.17 7.31 19.06
N THR A 778 -39.90 7.13 19.44
CA THR A 778 -39.35 5.80 19.79
C THR A 778 -40.02 5.23 21.04
N LEU A 779 -40.23 6.06 22.07
CA LEU A 779 -40.94 5.67 23.30
C LEU A 779 -42.40 5.32 23.02
N THR A 780 -43.12 6.16 22.27
CA THR A 780 -44.51 5.90 21.88
C THR A 780 -44.62 4.59 21.10
N LYS A 781 -43.69 4.32 20.19
CA LYS A 781 -43.63 3.07 19.44
C LYS A 781 -43.36 1.85 20.33
N MET A 782 -42.48 1.95 21.32
CA MET A 782 -42.29 0.89 22.31
C MET A 782 -43.59 0.61 23.08
N LYS A 783 -44.33 1.65 23.48
CA LYS A 783 -45.63 1.51 24.16
C LYS A 783 -46.67 0.83 23.28
N ILE A 784 -46.77 1.21 22.00
CA ILE A 784 -47.69 0.57 21.03
C ILE A 784 -47.41 -0.94 20.97
N ILE A 785 -46.14 -1.33 20.84
CA ILE A 785 -45.76 -2.74 20.72
C ILE A 785 -46.02 -3.51 22.02
N ILE A 786 -45.71 -2.92 23.19
CA ILE A 786 -45.98 -3.54 24.49
C ILE A 786 -47.50 -3.72 24.70
N ALA A 787 -48.30 -2.67 24.44
CA ALA A 787 -49.76 -2.72 24.58
C ALA A 787 -50.37 -3.81 23.69
N SER A 788 -49.90 -3.92 22.44
CA SER A 788 -50.33 -4.98 21.52
C SER A 788 -50.00 -6.39 22.04
N LEU A 789 -48.80 -6.60 22.60
CA LEU A 789 -48.41 -7.90 23.17
C LEU A 789 -49.16 -8.27 24.45
N GLU A 790 -49.67 -7.28 25.18
CA GLU A 790 -50.51 -7.46 26.38
C GLU A 790 -52.00 -7.62 26.08
N GLY A 791 -52.41 -7.43 24.81
CA GLY A 791 -53.82 -7.46 24.41
C GLY A 791 -54.60 -6.19 24.76
N ASN A 792 -53.92 -5.10 25.09
CA ASN A 792 -54.51 -3.79 25.41
C ASN A 792 -54.81 -2.98 24.14
N ASN A 793 -55.56 -3.56 23.20
CA ASN A 793 -55.75 -3.01 21.85
C ASN A 793 -56.50 -1.67 21.84
N ASP A 794 -57.35 -1.39 22.84
CA ASP A 794 -58.16 -0.16 22.91
C ASP A 794 -57.32 1.13 23.00
N VAL A 795 -56.09 1.04 23.53
CA VAL A 795 -55.20 2.20 23.74
C VAL A 795 -54.33 2.48 22.52
N ILE A 796 -54.18 1.51 21.60
CA ILE A 796 -53.28 1.59 20.44
C ILE A 796 -53.62 2.74 19.49
N PRO A 797 -54.90 2.99 19.10
CA PRO A 797 -55.23 4.11 18.20
C PRO A 797 -54.82 5.47 18.78
N SER A 798 -55.03 5.66 20.08
CA SER A 798 -54.60 6.87 20.79
C SER A 798 -53.08 7.02 20.75
N LEU A 799 -52.33 5.95 21.03
CA LEU A 799 -50.86 5.99 20.99
C LEU A 799 -50.32 6.24 19.58
N ILE A 800 -50.95 5.69 18.53
CA ILE A 800 -50.55 5.97 17.14
C ILE A 800 -50.76 7.45 16.81
N SER A 801 -51.82 8.08 17.32
CA SER A 801 -52.05 9.52 17.13
C SER A 801 -51.02 10.42 17.81
N GLU A 802 -50.27 9.90 18.81
CA GLU A 802 -49.17 10.61 19.46
C GLU A 802 -47.86 10.59 18.65
N LEU A 803 -47.75 9.74 17.62
CA LEU A 803 -46.58 9.71 16.73
C LEU A 803 -46.55 10.95 15.85
N ASN A 804 -45.54 11.79 16.03
CA ASN A 804 -45.41 13.05 15.30
C ASN A 804 -44.49 12.91 14.09
N TYR A 805 -44.79 13.63 13.01
CA TYR A 805 -43.93 13.71 11.80
C TYR A 805 -43.77 12.39 11.04
N TYR A 806 -44.73 11.48 11.16
CA TYR A 806 -44.78 10.24 10.37
C TYR A 806 -45.61 10.46 9.11
N PRO A 807 -45.21 9.90 7.94
CA PRO A 807 -46.07 9.88 6.77
C PRO A 807 -47.38 9.10 7.04
N GLU A 808 -48.53 9.59 6.55
CA GLU A 808 -49.84 8.96 6.82
C GLU A 808 -49.87 7.49 6.39
N ARG A 809 -49.25 7.15 5.25
CA ARG A 809 -49.11 5.76 4.77
C ARG A 809 -48.46 4.82 5.80
N VAL A 810 -47.57 5.34 6.66
CA VAL A 810 -46.89 4.55 7.69
C VAL A 810 -47.80 4.43 8.92
N LEU A 811 -48.52 5.49 9.29
CA LEU A 811 -49.51 5.45 10.37
C LEU A 811 -50.63 4.45 10.05
N GLU A 812 -51.14 4.42 8.82
CA GLU A 812 -52.13 3.43 8.37
C GLU A 812 -51.60 2.00 8.45
N LYS A 813 -50.34 1.76 8.07
CA LYS A 813 -49.69 0.44 8.23
C LYS A 813 -49.59 0.03 9.69
N LEU A 814 -49.28 0.96 10.60
CA LEU A 814 -49.21 0.69 12.03
C LEU A 814 -50.60 0.36 12.60
N ARG A 815 -51.63 1.12 12.22
CA ARG A 815 -53.03 0.84 12.58
C ARG A 815 -53.41 -0.58 12.14
N THR A 816 -53.25 -0.89 10.86
CA THR A 816 -53.56 -2.22 10.31
C THR A 816 -52.80 -3.35 11.00
N ARG A 817 -51.52 -3.14 11.33
CA ARG A 817 -50.65 -4.17 11.92
C ARG A 817 -50.98 -4.50 13.37
N TYR A 818 -51.45 -3.52 14.14
CA TYR A 818 -51.64 -3.65 15.59
C TYR A 818 -53.11 -3.53 16.04
N GLU A 819 -54.04 -3.12 15.16
CA GLU A 819 -55.50 -3.12 15.43
C GLU A 819 -56.17 -4.45 15.06
N ILE A 820 -55.51 -5.34 14.31
CA ILE A 820 -56.05 -6.65 13.92
C ILE A 820 -55.23 -7.77 14.56
N ASN A 821 -55.52 -8.05 15.83
CA ASN A 821 -55.39 -9.38 16.46
C ASN A 821 -56.09 -9.39 17.81
#